data_AF-A0A9D2UTY6-F1
#
_entry.id   AF-A0A9D2UTY6-F1
#
_cell.length_a   1.000
_cell.length_b   1.000
_cell.length_c   1.000
_cell.angle_alpha   90.00
_cell.angle_beta   90.00
_cell.angle_gamma   90.00
#
_symmetry.space_group_name_H-M   'P 1'
#
loop_
_entity.id
_entity.type
_entity.pdbx_description
1 polymer ?
#
loop_
_entity_poly.entity_id
_entity_poly.type
_entity_poly.pdbx_seq_one_letter_code
_entity_poly.pdbx_strand_id
1 'polypeptide(L)'
;MKTKSQFKLLTVCICMAQQSYALELIKDQDLGSVTGQDGIIITHEISKAEVNQVNWYDPNPISNTKMGLGLHHVKIEGIKQKPIISTFAMDVGATEKGAGLRLEASVDPLQLKADLNIVKNNCNEAPCVQSKQNLGELGIDMKSPFNLVLQTTSGLFNKDSKTHINFQLKNTSISHSLNSNSLILNDFNFNFEGEGYMYVDAKEGVVLATSNGIEGVDKNTVNLNKVGNNPGVNLDFRYSTPSNERKNIIRMGASGAVTNAKIFLNADQAGIKNFGTPSRSSSSTSYSELGSGGLHFGVAADFLSKGHAALKPGQMPTTLEIGHTGTGSYAIEFSRLRALTQQANASINFGDIYINTIQKAKTLDFVINKNMQDTLAKASPILAQTLNNTTEGGDFALIAIRGMDFQTIASRARFISQTAPANNDTGTWGIGIPIYNLNANLALTGATYGTEHKKGIAYNLMASTDGYGVDGPKGPSTTSMILIDGHNGVHGEAVNYYAGLRNIDTFIESQGVIGYEDEGIYVRADKLLFAANAEIAVGQLPGSKYNCASSVSAKCNGVIADDIFAKKEDVLNTLAFKLDGKGELMIIPGVESINATPETNFLSLKANFEFTPLTESSPEYLGSYISLSTEDTIAGVTKKSSLNLNKLQGHVGLNGQIYLKENAVALDTQVQLNYKSTLSNRGHGVPFKAEMAMSPSGTTMQKIADIAITGGTLRSTLGITPR
;
A
#
# COMPACT_ATOMS: atom_id res chain seq x y z
N MET A 1 -48.67 -10.31 -3.36
CA MET A 1 -47.34 -10.80 -3.76
C MET A 1 -46.81 -11.67 -2.63
N LYS A 2 -46.67 -12.99 -2.83
CA LYS A 2 -46.27 -13.95 -1.78
C LYS A 2 -44.77 -13.80 -1.51
N THR A 3 -44.40 -13.28 -0.34
CA THR A 3 -43.02 -13.27 0.17
C THR A 3 -42.62 -14.70 0.57
N LYS A 4 -41.88 -15.39 -0.31
CA LYS A 4 -41.14 -16.60 0.06
C LYS A 4 -39.81 -16.16 0.69
N SER A 5 -39.75 -16.15 2.02
CA SER A 5 -38.48 -16.14 2.75
C SER A 5 -37.99 -17.59 2.84
N GLN A 6 -37.00 -17.96 2.03
CA GLN A 6 -36.31 -19.24 2.14
C GLN A 6 -35.09 -19.05 3.07
N PHE A 7 -35.23 -19.45 4.33
CA PHE A 7 -34.08 -19.63 5.22
C PHE A 7 -33.32 -20.87 4.77
N LYS A 8 -32.00 -20.73 4.51
CA LYS A 8 -31.13 -21.83 4.13
C LYS A 8 -31.06 -22.84 5.28
N LEU A 9 -31.09 -24.13 4.94
CA LEU A 9 -31.07 -25.27 5.85
C LEU A 9 -30.03 -25.13 6.99
N LEU A 10 -28.89 -24.47 6.77
CA LEU A 10 -27.89 -24.19 7.80
C LEU A 10 -28.38 -23.24 8.92
N THR A 11 -29.06 -22.15 8.59
CA THR A 11 -29.67 -21.25 9.59
C THR A 11 -30.79 -21.98 10.33
N VAL A 12 -31.56 -22.80 9.62
CA VAL A 12 -32.60 -23.63 10.24
C VAL A 12 -31.97 -24.71 11.12
N CYS A 13 -30.84 -25.32 10.75
CA CYS A 13 -30.12 -26.29 11.58
C CYS A 13 -29.47 -25.66 12.82
N ILE A 14 -28.93 -24.43 12.71
CA ILE A 14 -28.40 -23.68 13.86
C ILE A 14 -29.55 -23.25 14.80
N CYS A 15 -30.68 -22.81 14.26
CA CYS A 15 -31.87 -22.49 15.07
C CYS A 15 -32.58 -23.73 15.62
N MET A 16 -32.55 -24.86 14.92
CA MET A 16 -33.15 -26.14 15.36
C MET A 16 -32.25 -26.88 16.36
N ALA A 17 -30.92 -26.71 16.31
CA ALA A 17 -30.01 -27.17 17.36
C ALA A 17 -30.25 -26.44 18.69
N GLN A 18 -30.84 -25.24 18.66
CA GLN A 18 -31.30 -24.51 19.85
C GLN A 18 -32.76 -24.78 20.25
N GLN A 19 -33.50 -25.64 19.53
CA GLN A 19 -34.92 -25.91 19.81
C GLN A 19 -35.16 -27.24 20.56
N SER A 20 -34.15 -27.79 21.22
CA SER A 20 -34.32 -28.87 22.18
C SER A 20 -33.69 -28.48 23.51
N TYR A 21 -34.28 -27.48 24.17
CA TYR A 21 -34.80 -27.49 25.56
C TYR A 21 -35.30 -26.07 25.86
N ALA A 22 -36.47 -25.99 26.49
CA ALA A 22 -37.26 -24.79 26.65
C ALA A 22 -36.57 -23.71 27.51
N LEU A 23 -36.77 -22.44 27.12
CA LEU A 23 -36.68 -21.27 28.01
C LEU A 23 -37.77 -21.37 29.09
N GLU A 24 -37.49 -22.15 30.13
CA GLU A 24 -38.10 -22.01 31.45
C GLU A 24 -37.12 -21.21 32.32
N LEU A 25 -37.63 -20.48 33.32
CA LEU A 25 -36.80 -19.66 34.22
C LEU A 25 -35.93 -20.58 35.09
N ILE A 26 -34.76 -20.97 34.58
CA ILE A 26 -33.75 -21.72 35.33
C ILE A 26 -33.09 -20.75 36.32
N LYS A 27 -33.18 -21.06 37.61
CA LYS A 27 -32.49 -20.31 38.67
C LYS A 27 -30.99 -20.62 38.60
N ASP A 28 -30.12 -19.64 38.87
CA ASP A 28 -28.65 -19.78 38.79
C ASP A 28 -28.04 -21.01 39.49
N GLN A 29 -28.71 -21.54 40.52
CA GLN A 29 -28.28 -22.76 41.21
C GLN A 29 -28.39 -24.04 40.36
N ASP A 30 -29.29 -24.08 39.38
CA ASP A 30 -29.52 -25.24 38.51
C ASP A 30 -28.65 -25.20 37.24
N LEU A 31 -28.06 -24.04 36.88
CA LEU A 31 -27.07 -23.90 35.81
C LEU A 31 -25.69 -24.48 36.18
N GLY A 32 -25.41 -24.65 37.48
CA GLY A 32 -24.17 -25.29 37.95
C GLY A 32 -24.16 -26.82 37.82
N SER A 33 -25.32 -27.46 37.61
CA SER A 33 -25.46 -28.93 37.56
C SER A 33 -25.67 -29.49 36.14
N VAL A 34 -25.95 -28.64 35.15
CA VAL A 34 -25.93 -29.01 33.73
C VAL A 34 -24.54 -28.74 33.19
N THR A 35 -23.67 -29.75 33.27
CA THR A 35 -22.41 -29.78 32.51
C THR A 35 -22.73 -29.92 31.03
N GLY A 36 -23.07 -28.81 30.36
CA GLY A 36 -23.07 -28.70 28.91
C GLY A 36 -21.63 -28.73 28.41
N GLN A 37 -21.02 -29.91 28.45
CA GLN A 37 -19.61 -30.19 28.16
C GLN A 37 -19.39 -30.70 26.73
N ASP A 38 -20.44 -30.71 25.91
CA ASP A 38 -20.38 -31.24 24.55
C ASP A 38 -20.22 -30.10 23.54
N GLY A 39 -18.99 -29.90 23.09
CA GLY A 39 -18.71 -29.10 21.91
C GLY A 39 -19.39 -29.66 20.66
N ILE A 40 -19.63 -28.79 19.67
CA ILE A 40 -20.26 -29.16 18.40
C ILE A 40 -19.17 -29.25 17.33
N ILE A 41 -19.15 -30.33 16.55
CA ILE A 41 -18.33 -30.45 15.34
C ILE A 41 -19.25 -30.61 14.13
N ILE A 42 -19.13 -29.69 13.17
CA ILE A 42 -19.82 -29.72 11.88
C ILE A 42 -18.79 -30.03 10.80
N THR A 43 -19.01 -31.11 10.05
CA THR A 43 -18.25 -31.41 8.83
C THR A 43 -19.19 -31.25 7.64
N HIS A 44 -18.75 -30.48 6.65
CA HIS A 44 -19.50 -30.19 5.44
C HIS A 44 -18.66 -30.55 4.23
N GLU A 45 -19.21 -31.36 3.33
CA GLU A 45 -18.55 -31.80 2.10
C GLU A 45 -19.36 -31.36 0.89
N ILE A 46 -18.72 -30.68 -0.06
CA ILE A 46 -19.34 -30.29 -1.34
C ILE A 46 -18.41 -30.59 -2.51
N SER A 47 -18.95 -31.08 -3.62
CA SER A 47 -18.16 -31.27 -4.85
C SER A 47 -17.86 -29.95 -5.56
N LYS A 48 -18.85 -29.05 -5.59
CA LYS A 48 -18.76 -27.69 -6.15
C LYS A 48 -19.86 -26.79 -5.57
N ALA A 49 -19.65 -25.48 -5.61
CA ALA A 49 -20.69 -24.49 -5.36
C ALA A 49 -20.75 -23.46 -6.50
N GLU A 50 -21.96 -23.14 -6.94
CA GLU A 50 -22.22 -22.10 -7.94
C GLU A 50 -23.17 -21.08 -7.33
N VAL A 51 -22.80 -19.80 -7.39
CA VAL A 51 -23.63 -18.69 -6.89
C VAL A 51 -23.79 -17.66 -8.00
N ASN A 52 -25.03 -17.45 -8.44
CA ASN A 52 -25.33 -16.54 -9.55
C ASN A 52 -24.82 -15.12 -9.31
N GLN A 53 -25.09 -14.58 -8.11
CA GLN A 53 -24.58 -13.27 -7.71
C GLN A 53 -24.55 -13.12 -6.19
N VAL A 54 -23.54 -12.40 -5.70
CA VAL A 54 -23.44 -11.87 -4.33
C VAL A 54 -23.16 -10.37 -4.47
N ASN A 55 -24.13 -9.54 -4.08
CA ASN A 55 -24.02 -8.09 -4.18
C ASN A 55 -23.98 -7.49 -2.78
N TRP A 56 -22.97 -6.66 -2.52
CA TRP A 56 -22.90 -5.77 -1.37
C TRP A 56 -23.34 -4.39 -1.82
N TYR A 57 -24.50 -3.92 -1.33
CA TYR A 57 -25.04 -2.60 -1.65
C TYR A 57 -24.77 -1.61 -0.52
N ASP A 58 -24.24 -0.45 -0.89
CA ASP A 58 -24.25 0.74 -0.08
C ASP A 58 -25.62 1.45 -0.22
N PRO A 59 -26.41 1.58 0.85
CA PRO A 59 -27.69 2.27 0.79
C PRO A 59 -27.47 3.78 0.63
N ASN A 60 -27.93 4.34 -0.49
CA ASN A 60 -28.13 5.79 -0.61
C ASN A 60 -29.61 6.10 -0.35
N PRO A 61 -29.98 6.62 0.83
CA PRO A 61 -31.37 6.83 1.20
C PRO A 61 -32.08 7.94 0.39
N ILE A 62 -31.33 8.79 -0.32
CA ILE A 62 -31.88 9.98 -1.00
C ILE A 62 -32.42 9.66 -2.40
N SER A 63 -31.91 8.62 -3.08
CA SER A 63 -32.12 8.43 -4.53
C SER A 63 -32.94 7.19 -4.94
N ASN A 64 -33.51 6.45 -3.97
CA ASN A 64 -34.14 5.12 -4.18
C ASN A 64 -33.32 4.20 -5.12
N THR A 65 -31.99 4.39 -5.10
CA THR A 65 -31.01 3.71 -5.93
C THR A 65 -29.98 3.09 -5.00
N LYS A 66 -29.71 1.79 -5.18
CA LYS A 66 -28.69 1.05 -4.43
C LYS A 66 -27.52 0.79 -5.35
N MET A 67 -26.33 1.30 -5.02
CA MET A 67 -25.09 0.96 -5.71
C MET A 67 -24.23 0.09 -4.81
N GLY A 68 -23.37 -0.72 -5.40
CA GLY A 68 -22.54 -1.63 -4.65
C GLY A 68 -21.49 -2.31 -5.50
N LEU A 69 -20.78 -3.24 -4.85
CA LEU A 69 -19.90 -4.20 -5.52
C LEU A 69 -20.59 -5.56 -5.59
N GLY A 70 -20.37 -6.27 -6.68
CA GLY A 70 -20.99 -7.57 -6.93
C GLY A 70 -20.00 -8.58 -7.46
N LEU A 71 -20.04 -9.79 -6.91
CA LEU A 71 -19.41 -10.98 -7.47
C LEU A 71 -20.48 -11.76 -8.22
N HIS A 72 -20.38 -11.85 -9.54
CA HIS A 72 -21.34 -12.58 -10.39
C HIS A 72 -20.71 -13.85 -10.94
N HIS A 73 -21.55 -14.84 -11.26
CA HIS A 73 -21.11 -16.14 -11.78
C HIS A 73 -20.03 -16.80 -10.91
N VAL A 74 -20.21 -16.77 -9.59
CA VAL A 74 -19.24 -17.34 -8.67
C VAL A 74 -19.22 -18.85 -8.83
N LYS A 75 -18.03 -19.40 -9.08
CA LYS A 75 -17.78 -20.83 -9.18
C LYS A 75 -16.71 -21.22 -8.17
N ILE A 76 -17.03 -22.20 -7.32
CA ILE A 76 -16.12 -22.74 -6.29
C ILE A 76 -15.97 -24.23 -6.53
N GLU A 77 -14.74 -24.70 -6.71
CA GLU A 77 -14.40 -26.09 -7.05
C GLU A 77 -13.20 -26.57 -6.22
N GLY A 78 -13.21 -27.83 -5.80
CA GLY A 78 -12.04 -28.42 -5.15
C GLY A 78 -10.90 -28.70 -6.13
N ILE A 79 -9.67 -28.68 -5.64
CA ILE A 79 -8.48 -28.90 -6.48
C ILE A 79 -8.48 -30.34 -7.03
N LYS A 80 -8.17 -30.49 -8.33
CA LYS A 80 -8.15 -31.78 -9.05
C LYS A 80 -9.48 -32.53 -8.96
N GLN A 81 -10.61 -31.81 -8.96
CA GLN A 81 -11.97 -32.36 -8.90
C GLN A 81 -12.26 -33.17 -7.63
N LYS A 82 -11.51 -32.93 -6.55
CA LYS A 82 -11.83 -33.49 -5.24
C LYS A 82 -12.96 -32.71 -4.57
N PRO A 83 -13.78 -33.34 -3.71
CA PRO A 83 -14.71 -32.59 -2.88
C PRO A 83 -13.94 -31.64 -1.94
N ILE A 84 -14.59 -30.53 -1.59
CA ILE A 84 -14.12 -29.57 -0.59
C ILE A 84 -14.72 -30.01 0.74
N ILE A 85 -13.88 -30.43 1.68
CA ILE A 85 -14.28 -30.68 3.07
C ILE A 85 -14.03 -29.40 3.87
N SER A 86 -15.02 -29.00 4.66
CA SER A 86 -14.91 -27.91 5.62
C SER A 86 -15.31 -28.43 7.00
N THR A 87 -14.51 -28.13 8.01
CA THR A 87 -14.82 -28.47 9.40
C THR A 87 -14.98 -27.21 10.24
N PHE A 88 -15.91 -27.26 11.18
CA PHE A 88 -16.11 -26.22 12.19
C PHE A 88 -16.36 -26.91 13.53
N ALA A 89 -15.45 -26.75 14.48
CA ALA A 89 -15.59 -27.21 15.85
C ALA A 89 -15.78 -26.02 16.78
N MET A 90 -16.71 -26.11 17.73
CA MET A 90 -17.02 -25.09 18.72
C MET A 90 -17.18 -25.73 20.08
N ASP A 91 -16.40 -25.27 21.06
CA ASP A 91 -16.47 -25.70 22.46
C ASP A 91 -16.69 -24.46 23.35
N VAL A 92 -17.63 -24.55 24.28
CA VAL A 92 -17.93 -23.51 25.26
C VAL A 92 -17.82 -24.12 26.64
N GLY A 93 -17.00 -23.52 27.50
CA GLY A 93 -16.73 -24.09 28.82
C GLY A 93 -16.42 -23.03 29.86
N ALA A 94 -16.60 -23.40 31.13
CA ALA A 94 -16.18 -22.57 32.24
C ALA A 94 -14.65 -22.50 32.29
N THR A 95 -14.12 -21.28 32.46
CA THR A 95 -12.70 -21.01 32.76
C THR A 95 -12.59 -20.25 34.08
N GLU A 96 -11.37 -20.03 34.56
CA GLU A 96 -11.11 -19.22 35.76
C GLU A 96 -11.66 -17.78 35.69
N LYS A 97 -11.89 -17.25 34.49
CA LYS A 97 -12.37 -15.85 34.27
C LYS A 97 -13.83 -15.75 33.84
N GLY A 98 -14.53 -16.87 33.68
CA GLY A 98 -15.91 -16.92 33.16
C GLY A 98 -16.05 -17.93 32.02
N ALA A 99 -17.16 -17.87 31.28
CA ALA A 99 -17.39 -18.74 30.13
C ALA A 99 -16.44 -18.38 28.96
N GLY A 100 -15.59 -19.31 28.56
CA GLY A 100 -14.69 -19.20 27.41
C GLY A 100 -15.25 -19.91 26.18
N LEU A 101 -14.66 -19.61 25.02
CA LEU A 101 -15.02 -20.21 23.74
C LEU A 101 -13.76 -20.69 23.04
N ARG A 102 -13.80 -21.89 22.46
CA ARG A 102 -12.81 -22.35 21.47
C ARG A 102 -13.53 -22.63 20.15
N LEU A 103 -13.11 -21.95 19.08
CA LEU A 103 -13.53 -22.20 17.71
C LEU A 103 -12.35 -22.73 16.91
N GLU A 104 -12.56 -23.80 16.16
CA GLU A 104 -11.62 -24.30 15.16
C GLU A 104 -12.34 -24.44 13.83
N ALA A 105 -11.80 -23.82 12.78
CA ALA A 105 -12.34 -23.93 11.44
C ALA A 105 -11.24 -24.37 10.47
N SER A 106 -11.56 -25.28 9.56
CA SER A 106 -10.68 -25.63 8.45
C SER A 106 -11.45 -25.78 7.14
N VAL A 107 -10.80 -25.44 6.03
CA VAL A 107 -11.36 -25.59 4.68
C VAL A 107 -10.30 -26.17 3.77
N ASP A 108 -10.65 -27.23 3.05
CA ASP A 108 -9.79 -27.89 2.08
C ASP A 108 -9.37 -26.96 0.91
N PRO A 109 -8.23 -27.24 0.26
CA PRO A 109 -7.78 -26.53 -0.93
C PRO A 109 -8.87 -26.41 -2.00
N LEU A 110 -9.09 -25.18 -2.48
CA LEU A 110 -10.16 -24.86 -3.43
C LEU A 110 -9.75 -23.79 -4.44
N GLN A 111 -10.54 -23.70 -5.51
CA GLN A 111 -10.47 -22.65 -6.51
C GLN A 111 -11.80 -21.90 -6.56
N LEU A 112 -11.74 -20.58 -6.56
CA LEU A 112 -12.86 -19.67 -6.73
C LEU A 112 -12.62 -18.78 -7.92
N LYS A 113 -13.65 -18.57 -8.76
CA LYS A 113 -13.67 -17.55 -9.81
C LYS A 113 -14.99 -16.79 -9.79
N ALA A 114 -14.94 -15.48 -10.05
CA ALA A 114 -16.13 -14.64 -10.12
C ALA A 114 -15.89 -13.37 -10.94
N ASP A 115 -16.91 -12.91 -11.66
CA ASP A 115 -16.89 -11.59 -12.29
C ASP A 115 -17.03 -10.51 -11.21
N LEU A 116 -16.07 -9.58 -11.15
CA LEU A 116 -16.15 -8.40 -10.30
C LEU A 116 -16.89 -7.28 -11.02
N ASN A 117 -17.94 -6.75 -10.41
CA ASN A 117 -18.79 -5.72 -11.01
C ASN A 117 -19.13 -4.59 -10.05
N ILE A 118 -19.24 -3.37 -10.57
CA ILE A 118 -20.06 -2.33 -9.93
C ILE A 118 -21.51 -2.64 -10.30
N VAL A 119 -22.38 -2.73 -9.30
CA VAL A 119 -23.80 -3.04 -9.49
C VAL A 119 -24.67 -1.88 -9.03
N LYS A 120 -25.66 -1.53 -9.84
CA LYS A 120 -26.62 -0.48 -9.52
C LYS A 120 -28.02 -1.01 -9.70
N ASN A 121 -28.87 -0.79 -8.71
CA ASN A 121 -30.27 -1.14 -8.74
C ASN A 121 -31.09 0.13 -8.54
N ASN A 122 -31.76 0.57 -9.60
CA ASN A 122 -32.60 1.77 -9.59
C ASN A 122 -34.06 1.37 -9.43
N CYS A 123 -34.69 1.80 -8.33
CA CYS A 123 -36.08 1.46 -8.00
C CYS A 123 -37.05 2.64 -8.18
N ASN A 124 -36.69 3.65 -8.99
CA ASN A 124 -37.57 4.78 -9.30
C ASN A 124 -38.85 4.35 -10.04
N GLU A 125 -38.83 3.21 -10.72
CA GLU A 125 -39.98 2.58 -11.37
C GLU A 125 -40.04 1.09 -11.00
N ALA A 126 -41.22 0.47 -11.09
CA ALA A 126 -41.43 -0.96 -10.83
C ALA A 126 -41.60 -1.72 -12.17
N PRO A 127 -40.83 -2.80 -12.44
CA PRO A 127 -39.79 -3.39 -11.60
C PRO A 127 -38.50 -2.56 -11.57
N CYS A 128 -37.73 -2.65 -10.48
CA CYS A 128 -36.43 -1.99 -10.40
C CYS A 128 -35.51 -2.45 -11.54
N VAL A 129 -34.75 -1.51 -12.12
CA VAL A 129 -33.81 -1.78 -13.21
C VAL A 129 -32.41 -1.95 -12.64
N GLN A 130 -31.81 -3.12 -12.87
CA GLN A 130 -30.43 -3.39 -12.51
C GLN A 130 -29.49 -3.12 -13.70
N SER A 131 -28.44 -2.35 -13.46
CA SER A 131 -27.30 -2.20 -14.37
C SER A 131 -26.01 -2.64 -13.69
N LYS A 132 -25.01 -3.01 -14.51
CA LYS A 132 -23.69 -3.43 -14.02
C LYS A 132 -22.57 -2.95 -14.92
N GLN A 133 -21.41 -2.73 -14.33
CA GLN A 133 -20.15 -2.43 -15.02
C GLN A 133 -19.11 -3.45 -14.59
N ASN A 134 -18.47 -4.10 -15.56
CA ASN A 134 -17.47 -5.14 -15.29
C ASN A 134 -16.12 -4.49 -14.98
N LEU A 135 -15.50 -4.89 -13.87
CA LEU A 135 -14.16 -4.49 -13.48
C LEU A 135 -13.10 -5.56 -13.79
N GLY A 136 -13.52 -6.76 -14.21
CA GLY A 136 -12.67 -7.90 -14.48
C GLY A 136 -13.18 -9.17 -13.82
N GLU A 137 -12.32 -10.18 -13.73
CA GLU A 137 -12.59 -11.44 -13.00
C GLU A 137 -11.64 -11.54 -11.80
N LEU A 138 -12.18 -11.90 -10.64
CA LEU A 138 -11.42 -12.24 -9.44
C LEU A 138 -11.28 -13.77 -9.36
N GLY A 139 -10.05 -14.23 -9.12
CA GLY A 139 -9.74 -15.63 -8.85
C GLY A 139 -9.04 -15.81 -7.50
N ILE A 140 -9.34 -16.90 -6.80
CA ILE A 140 -8.62 -17.35 -5.60
C ILE A 140 -8.28 -18.82 -5.79
N ASP A 141 -7.01 -19.17 -5.70
CA ASP A 141 -6.50 -20.54 -5.78
C ASP A 141 -5.77 -20.88 -4.48
N MET A 142 -6.47 -21.57 -3.59
CA MET A 142 -5.97 -21.94 -2.27
C MET A 142 -5.33 -23.31 -2.35
N LYS A 143 -3.98 -23.36 -2.42
CA LYS A 143 -3.23 -24.62 -2.61
C LYS A 143 -3.05 -25.44 -1.34
N SER A 144 -3.25 -24.83 -0.17
CA SER A 144 -3.10 -25.46 1.15
C SER A 144 -4.38 -25.24 1.96
N PRO A 145 -4.75 -26.14 2.89
CA PRO A 145 -5.92 -25.93 3.73
C PRO A 145 -5.85 -24.60 4.50
N PHE A 146 -6.96 -23.88 4.54
CA PHE A 146 -7.15 -22.75 5.46
C PHE A 146 -7.43 -23.30 6.85
N ASN A 147 -6.78 -22.74 7.89
CA ASN A 147 -7.05 -23.10 9.28
C ASN A 147 -7.17 -21.86 10.16
N LEU A 148 -8.13 -21.87 11.08
CA LEU A 148 -8.33 -20.85 12.10
C LEU A 148 -8.60 -21.52 13.45
N VAL A 149 -7.84 -21.14 14.47
CA VAL A 149 -8.17 -21.41 15.88
C VAL A 149 -8.38 -20.08 16.59
N LEU A 150 -9.50 -19.93 17.28
CA LEU A 150 -9.80 -18.82 18.17
C LEU A 150 -10.13 -19.38 19.54
N GLN A 151 -9.45 -18.92 20.59
CA GLN A 151 -9.72 -19.33 21.95
C GLN A 151 -9.81 -18.13 22.88
N THR A 152 -10.89 -18.02 23.65
CA THR A 152 -11.12 -16.96 24.62
C THR A 152 -11.32 -17.53 26.02
N THR A 153 -11.02 -16.72 27.03
CA THR A 153 -11.20 -17.09 28.44
C THR A 153 -12.43 -16.46 29.09
N SER A 154 -12.97 -15.38 28.53
CA SER A 154 -14.14 -14.71 29.11
C SER A 154 -14.98 -14.03 28.03
N GLY A 155 -15.82 -14.80 27.34
CA GLY A 155 -16.66 -14.34 26.24
C GLY A 155 -15.88 -14.07 24.95
N LEU A 156 -16.59 -13.73 23.88
CA LEU A 156 -16.00 -13.50 22.54
C LEU A 156 -15.38 -12.10 22.39
N PHE A 157 -16.01 -11.08 22.97
CA PHE A 157 -15.64 -9.68 22.82
C PHE A 157 -15.37 -9.05 24.19
N ASN A 158 -14.20 -9.33 24.76
CA ASN A 158 -13.82 -8.83 26.08
C ASN A 158 -12.41 -8.23 26.03
N LYS A 159 -12.35 -6.91 26.19
CA LYS A 159 -11.13 -6.11 26.14
C LYS A 159 -10.17 -6.38 27.31
N ASP A 160 -10.68 -6.94 28.40
CA ASP A 160 -9.92 -7.19 29.64
C ASP A 160 -9.44 -8.65 29.74
N SER A 161 -9.80 -9.50 28.78
CA SER A 161 -9.41 -10.91 28.74
C SER A 161 -8.63 -11.26 27.48
N LYS A 162 -7.61 -12.10 27.65
CA LYS A 162 -6.78 -12.54 26.53
C LYS A 162 -7.56 -13.49 25.62
N THR A 163 -7.28 -13.33 24.34
CA THR A 163 -7.73 -14.17 23.24
C THR A 163 -6.50 -14.73 22.52
N HIS A 164 -6.49 -16.03 22.25
CA HIS A 164 -5.49 -16.68 21.42
C HIS A 164 -6.04 -16.87 20.00
N ILE A 165 -5.25 -16.51 19.00
CA ILE A 165 -5.57 -16.73 17.59
C ILE A 165 -4.41 -17.44 16.91
N ASN A 166 -4.73 -18.47 16.15
CA ASN A 166 -3.86 -19.08 15.16
C ASN A 166 -4.56 -19.02 13.81
N PHE A 167 -4.14 -18.11 12.94
CA PHE A 167 -4.69 -17.90 11.61
C PHE A 167 -3.68 -18.35 10.56
N GLN A 168 -4.09 -19.26 9.67
CA GLN A 168 -3.22 -19.84 8.66
C GLN A 168 -3.84 -19.77 7.27
N LEU A 169 -3.39 -18.78 6.49
CA LEU A 169 -3.60 -18.72 5.05
C LEU A 169 -2.25 -18.88 4.34
N LYS A 170 -2.06 -20.04 3.69
CA LYS A 170 -0.77 -20.47 3.14
C LYS A 170 -0.86 -20.71 1.64
N ASN A 171 0.11 -20.20 0.89
CA ASN A 171 0.29 -20.44 -0.54
C ASN A 171 -1.00 -20.21 -1.35
N THR A 172 -1.74 -19.14 -1.03
CA THR A 172 -2.99 -18.82 -1.73
C THR A 172 -2.68 -17.84 -2.85
N SER A 173 -3.05 -18.16 -4.09
CA SER A 173 -2.89 -17.20 -5.19
C SER A 173 -4.18 -16.42 -5.39
N ILE A 174 -4.11 -15.09 -5.40
CA ILE A 174 -5.25 -14.20 -5.71
C ILE A 174 -4.96 -13.57 -7.07
N SER A 175 -5.88 -13.69 -8.01
CA SER A 175 -5.71 -13.15 -9.36
C SER A 175 -6.81 -12.16 -9.71
N HIS A 176 -6.42 -11.11 -10.42
CA HIS A 176 -7.33 -10.27 -11.15
C HIS A 176 -7.09 -10.45 -12.64
N SER A 177 -8.14 -10.70 -13.43
CA SER A 177 -8.03 -10.96 -14.85
C SER A 177 -8.79 -9.92 -15.67
N LEU A 178 -8.17 -9.48 -16.76
CA LEU A 178 -8.78 -8.67 -17.80
C LEU A 178 -8.48 -9.33 -19.14
N ASN A 179 -9.52 -9.48 -19.97
CA ASN A 179 -9.41 -10.20 -21.23
C ASN A 179 -8.92 -11.64 -20.98
N SER A 180 -7.80 -12.06 -21.57
CA SER A 180 -7.19 -13.39 -21.37
C SER A 180 -5.91 -13.35 -20.52
N ASN A 181 -5.63 -12.21 -19.87
CA ASN A 181 -4.42 -11.97 -19.09
C ASN A 181 -4.77 -11.76 -17.61
N SER A 182 -3.82 -12.05 -16.71
CA SER A 182 -4.04 -11.93 -15.27
C SER A 182 -2.85 -11.35 -14.52
N LEU A 183 -3.12 -10.43 -13.60
CA LEU A 183 -2.21 -10.04 -12.52
C LEU A 183 -2.48 -10.93 -11.30
N ILE A 184 -1.42 -11.44 -10.67
CA ILE A 184 -1.53 -12.51 -9.69
C ILE A 184 -0.67 -12.17 -8.48
N LEU A 185 -1.29 -12.07 -7.31
CA LEU A 185 -0.62 -12.19 -6.02
C LEU A 185 -0.40 -13.68 -5.77
N ASN A 186 0.76 -14.18 -6.15
CA ASN A 186 1.13 -15.58 -6.10
C ASN A 186 1.55 -16.01 -4.69
N ASP A 187 1.11 -17.18 -4.25
CA ASP A 187 1.52 -17.79 -2.98
C ASP A 187 1.45 -16.81 -1.79
N PHE A 188 0.35 -16.04 -1.72
CA PHE A 188 0.07 -15.16 -0.60
C PHE A 188 0.08 -15.96 0.70
N ASN A 189 0.86 -15.46 1.63
CA ASN A 189 0.92 -15.96 3.00
C ASN A 189 0.43 -14.85 3.92
N PHE A 190 -0.50 -15.19 4.79
CA PHE A 190 -0.87 -14.38 5.93
C PHE A 190 -1.06 -15.33 7.10
N ASN A 191 0.05 -15.60 7.79
CA ASN A 191 0.10 -16.57 8.88
C ASN A 191 0.56 -15.88 10.15
N PHE A 192 -0.27 -15.93 11.17
CA PHE A 192 0.07 -15.35 12.45
C PHE A 192 -0.52 -16.17 13.60
N GLU A 193 0.25 -16.24 14.67
CA GLU A 193 -0.13 -16.90 15.91
C GLU A 193 0.30 -16.03 17.08
N GLY A 194 -0.58 -15.89 18.06
CA GLY A 194 -0.27 -15.13 19.27
C GLY A 194 -1.46 -14.94 20.21
N GLU A 195 -1.16 -14.29 21.33
CA GLU A 195 -2.16 -13.80 22.28
C GLU A 195 -2.43 -12.31 22.03
N GLY A 196 -3.66 -11.89 22.28
CA GLY A 196 -4.08 -10.50 22.21
C GLY A 196 -5.45 -10.32 22.83
N TYR A 197 -6.21 -9.39 22.29
CA TYR A 197 -7.53 -8.98 22.75
C TYR A 197 -8.46 -8.88 21.54
N MET A 198 -9.69 -9.36 21.70
CA MET A 198 -10.77 -9.24 20.73
C MET A 198 -11.93 -8.53 21.40
N TYR A 199 -12.36 -7.39 20.85
CA TYR A 199 -13.42 -6.57 21.45
C TYR A 199 -14.17 -5.75 20.40
N VAL A 200 -15.27 -5.13 20.83
CA VAL A 200 -16.02 -4.17 20.01
C VAL A 200 -15.77 -2.76 20.55
N ASP A 201 -15.41 -1.85 19.67
CA ASP A 201 -15.23 -0.42 19.92
C ASP A 201 -16.27 0.40 19.16
N ALA A 202 -16.68 1.53 19.73
CA ALA A 202 -17.70 2.38 19.13
C ALA A 202 -17.26 3.04 17.81
N LYS A 203 -15.96 3.29 17.64
CA LYS A 203 -15.37 3.91 16.44
C LYS A 203 -14.70 2.88 15.54
N GLU A 204 -13.98 1.93 16.13
CA GLU A 204 -13.19 0.95 15.38
C GLU A 204 -14.00 -0.30 15.00
N GLY A 205 -15.16 -0.55 15.63
CA GLY A 205 -16.00 -1.72 15.40
C GLY A 205 -15.36 -2.98 15.98
N VAL A 206 -15.20 -4.02 15.17
CA VAL A 206 -14.54 -5.26 15.63
C VAL A 206 -13.04 -5.06 15.61
N VAL A 207 -12.39 -5.20 16.76
CA VAL A 207 -10.95 -4.98 16.93
C VAL A 207 -10.25 -6.26 17.38
N LEU A 208 -9.13 -6.55 16.75
CA LEU A 208 -8.12 -7.52 17.17
C LEU A 208 -6.83 -6.76 17.47
N ALA A 209 -6.30 -6.84 18.69
CA ALA A 209 -5.11 -6.10 19.07
C ALA A 209 -4.20 -6.89 20.01
N THR A 210 -2.88 -6.68 19.95
CA THR A 210 -1.94 -7.30 20.91
C THR A 210 -1.83 -6.54 22.24
N SER A 211 -2.45 -5.36 22.33
CA SER A 211 -2.56 -4.52 23.51
C SER A 211 -4.02 -4.10 23.71
N ASN A 212 -4.47 -3.99 24.96
CA ASN A 212 -5.79 -3.47 25.32
C ASN A 212 -5.79 -1.93 25.49
N GLY A 213 -4.65 -1.26 25.23
CA GLY A 213 -4.52 0.19 25.30
C GLY A 213 -4.33 0.75 26.71
N ILE A 214 -4.16 -0.10 27.73
CA ILE A 214 -3.83 0.33 29.09
C ILE A 214 -2.30 0.45 29.20
N GLU A 215 -1.81 1.64 29.55
CA GLU A 215 -0.38 1.85 29.80
C GLU A 215 0.12 0.95 30.95
N GLY A 216 1.28 0.31 30.76
CA GLY A 216 1.91 -0.55 31.77
C GLY A 216 1.46 -2.02 31.77
N VAL A 217 0.52 -2.43 30.91
CA VAL A 217 0.17 -3.85 30.70
C VAL A 217 1.11 -4.48 29.67
N ASP A 218 1.48 -5.76 29.88
CA ASP A 218 2.35 -6.52 28.97
C ASP A 218 1.84 -6.47 27.52
N LYS A 219 2.67 -5.94 26.62
CA LYS A 219 2.42 -5.96 25.19
C LYS A 219 2.66 -7.37 24.66
N ASN A 220 1.61 -8.00 24.12
CA ASN A 220 1.78 -9.31 23.51
C ASN A 220 2.51 -9.20 22.16
N THR A 221 3.08 -10.31 21.73
CA THR A 221 3.76 -10.43 20.44
C THR A 221 3.06 -11.44 19.56
N VAL A 222 3.12 -11.19 18.26
CA VAL A 222 2.61 -12.06 17.21
C VAL A 222 3.79 -12.44 16.32
N ASN A 223 3.92 -13.72 15.97
CA ASN A 223 5.00 -14.17 15.11
C ASN A 223 4.55 -14.35 13.67
N LEU A 224 5.24 -13.69 12.73
CA LEU A 224 5.04 -13.86 11.29
C LEU A 224 5.91 -15.03 10.80
N ASN A 225 5.34 -16.25 10.88
CA ASN A 225 6.04 -17.50 10.61
C ASN A 225 6.26 -17.70 9.10
N LYS A 226 7.52 -17.94 8.68
CA LYS A 226 7.85 -18.31 7.29
C LYS A 226 7.14 -19.60 6.86
N VAL A 227 6.81 -19.69 5.57
CA VAL A 227 6.27 -20.91 4.93
C VAL A 227 7.30 -21.41 3.92
N GLY A 228 8.09 -22.40 4.31
CA GLY A 228 9.30 -22.77 3.55
C GLY A 228 10.28 -21.59 3.47
N ASN A 229 10.67 -21.21 2.25
CA ASN A 229 11.54 -20.05 2.03
C ASN A 229 10.76 -18.73 1.91
N ASN A 230 9.42 -18.77 1.85
CA ASN A 230 8.61 -17.57 1.69
C ASN A 230 8.37 -16.87 3.04
N PRO A 231 8.32 -15.53 3.06
CA PRO A 231 7.96 -14.76 4.24
C PRO A 231 6.60 -15.15 4.85
N GLY A 232 6.43 -14.87 6.15
CA GLY A 232 5.15 -15.12 6.83
C GLY A 232 4.02 -14.22 6.36
N VAL A 233 4.36 -12.97 5.99
CA VAL A 233 3.55 -12.13 5.11
C VAL A 233 4.26 -12.04 3.77
N ASN A 234 3.74 -12.70 2.73
CA ASN A 234 4.37 -12.78 1.41
C ASN A 234 3.50 -12.10 0.35
N LEU A 235 4.04 -11.11 -0.34
CA LEU A 235 3.41 -10.40 -1.44
C LEU A 235 4.24 -10.60 -2.72
N ASP A 236 4.00 -11.68 -3.46
CA ASP A 236 4.67 -12.00 -4.72
C ASP A 236 3.75 -11.68 -5.91
N PHE A 237 4.02 -10.59 -6.63
CA PHE A 237 3.26 -10.20 -7.81
C PHE A 237 3.86 -10.83 -9.08
N ARG A 238 2.99 -11.52 -9.82
CA ARG A 238 3.29 -12.17 -11.10
C ARG A 238 2.24 -11.82 -12.14
N TYR A 239 2.58 -12.05 -13.39
CA TYR A 239 1.68 -11.88 -14.53
C TYR A 239 1.47 -13.21 -15.23
N SER A 240 0.29 -13.44 -15.80
CA SER A 240 -0.02 -14.60 -16.62
C SER A 240 -0.58 -14.17 -17.97
N THR A 241 -0.06 -14.78 -19.02
CA THR A 241 -0.52 -14.57 -20.40
C THR A 241 -1.62 -15.58 -20.78
N PRO A 242 -2.25 -15.47 -21.97
CA PRO A 242 -3.29 -16.40 -22.41
C PRO A 242 -2.75 -17.82 -22.64
N SER A 243 -1.45 -17.97 -22.91
CA SER A 243 -0.76 -19.27 -22.99
C SER A 243 -0.45 -19.88 -21.62
N ASN A 244 -0.94 -19.26 -20.53
CA ASN A 244 -0.67 -19.63 -19.14
C ASN A 244 0.82 -19.57 -18.78
N GLU A 245 1.60 -18.77 -19.52
CA GLU A 245 2.98 -18.46 -19.19
C GLU A 245 2.99 -17.52 -17.99
N ARG A 246 3.72 -17.90 -16.93
CA ARG A 246 3.93 -17.04 -15.77
C ARG A 246 5.14 -16.14 -16.01
N LYS A 247 4.99 -14.88 -15.63
CA LYS A 247 6.04 -13.87 -15.72
C LYS A 247 6.21 -13.15 -14.39
N ASN A 248 7.39 -12.62 -14.14
CA ASN A 248 7.87 -12.17 -12.84
C ASN A 248 7.86 -10.65 -12.73
N ILE A 249 7.23 -10.10 -11.69
CA ILE A 249 7.20 -8.64 -11.46
C ILE A 249 8.06 -8.29 -10.26
N ILE A 250 7.55 -8.53 -9.05
CA ILE A 250 8.17 -8.07 -7.82
C ILE A 250 7.64 -8.89 -6.64
N ARG A 251 8.47 -9.10 -5.63
CA ARG A 251 8.06 -9.63 -4.34
C ARG A 251 8.40 -8.68 -3.20
N MET A 252 7.57 -8.70 -2.17
CA MET A 252 7.77 -8.03 -0.91
C MET A 252 7.37 -8.97 0.23
N GLY A 253 7.95 -8.82 1.41
CA GLY A 253 7.47 -9.59 2.55
C GLY A 253 8.02 -9.19 3.90
N ALA A 254 7.41 -9.73 4.94
CA ALA A 254 7.80 -9.54 6.33
C ALA A 254 7.86 -10.89 7.07
N SER A 255 8.79 -11.02 8.00
CA SER A 255 8.95 -12.19 8.87
C SER A 255 9.47 -11.80 10.24
N GLY A 256 9.25 -12.65 11.24
CA GLY A 256 9.68 -12.42 12.63
C GLY A 256 8.57 -11.86 13.51
N ALA A 257 8.91 -11.47 14.74
CA ALA A 257 7.94 -11.05 15.73
C ALA A 257 7.56 -9.57 15.60
N VAL A 258 6.28 -9.26 15.78
CA VAL A 258 5.74 -7.91 15.84
C VAL A 258 4.97 -7.69 17.15
N THR A 259 4.83 -6.42 17.56
CA THR A 259 4.02 -6.02 18.71
C THR A 259 3.15 -4.82 18.37
N ASN A 260 2.33 -4.35 19.31
CA ASN A 260 1.33 -3.30 19.09
C ASN A 260 0.50 -3.52 17.81
N ALA A 261 0.29 -4.79 17.44
CA ALA A 261 -0.40 -5.13 16.22
C ALA A 261 -1.89 -4.91 16.43
N LYS A 262 -2.56 -4.28 15.47
CA LYS A 262 -3.98 -3.99 15.51
C LYS A 262 -4.59 -4.19 14.13
N ILE A 263 -5.73 -4.86 14.09
CA ILE A 263 -6.62 -4.94 12.94
C ILE A 263 -8.01 -4.53 13.44
N PHE A 264 -8.68 -3.63 12.73
CA PHE A 264 -10.07 -3.30 13.02
C PHE A 264 -10.93 -3.25 11.75
N LEU A 265 -12.23 -3.45 11.89
CA LEU A 265 -13.19 -3.34 10.79
C LEU A 265 -14.56 -2.81 11.26
N ASN A 266 -15.16 -1.94 10.46
CA ASN A 266 -16.53 -1.45 10.63
C ASN A 266 -17.09 -0.89 9.31
N ALA A 267 -18.24 -0.21 9.38
CA ALA A 267 -18.90 0.44 8.26
C ALA A 267 -18.96 1.97 8.39
N ASP A 268 -18.34 2.57 9.41
CA ASP A 268 -18.32 4.02 9.61
C ASP A 268 -17.45 4.69 8.53
N GLN A 269 -18.07 5.55 7.72
CA GLN A 269 -17.41 6.30 6.66
C GLN A 269 -17.15 7.77 7.03
N ALA A 270 -17.51 8.21 8.25
CA ALA A 270 -17.43 9.63 8.63
C ALA A 270 -16.02 10.21 8.51
N GLY A 271 -14.99 9.37 8.68
CA GLY A 271 -13.58 9.74 8.61
C GLY A 271 -12.99 9.85 7.20
N ILE A 272 -13.71 9.46 6.15
CA ILE A 272 -13.20 9.49 4.77
C ILE A 272 -12.82 10.90 4.29
N LYS A 273 -13.35 11.95 4.92
CA LYS A 273 -13.01 13.36 4.64
C LYS A 273 -11.84 13.90 5.48
N ASN A 274 -11.26 13.09 6.37
CA ASN A 274 -10.25 13.53 7.33
C ASN A 274 -8.82 13.22 6.84
N PHE A 275 -8.12 14.22 6.31
CA PHE A 275 -6.76 14.08 5.77
C PHE A 275 -5.63 14.31 6.81
N GLY A 276 -5.92 14.11 8.09
CA GLY A 276 -4.92 13.86 9.14
C GLY A 276 -3.85 14.93 9.44
N THR A 277 -4.09 16.25 9.37
CA THR A 277 -3.09 17.23 9.90
C THR A 277 -3.68 18.42 10.68
N PRO A 278 -2.91 19.02 11.61
CA PRO A 278 -3.30 20.20 12.40
C PRO A 278 -3.53 21.48 11.57
N SER A 279 -3.05 21.54 10.32
CA SER A 279 -3.15 22.69 9.42
C SER A 279 -4.25 22.57 8.36
N ARG A 280 -4.96 21.42 8.29
CA ARG A 280 -6.05 21.16 7.34
C ARG A 280 -7.41 21.33 8.03
N SER A 281 -7.74 22.55 8.45
CA SER A 281 -9.02 22.89 9.10
C SER A 281 -10.16 23.20 8.12
N SER A 282 -10.18 22.52 6.97
CA SER A 282 -11.24 22.70 5.97
C SER A 282 -12.01 21.41 5.80
N SER A 283 -13.25 21.36 6.29
CA SER A 283 -14.20 20.30 5.97
C SER A 283 -14.49 20.34 4.46
N SER A 284 -14.04 19.33 3.72
CA SER A 284 -14.41 19.12 2.32
C SER A 284 -15.91 18.86 2.18
N THR A 285 -16.56 19.48 1.21
CA THR A 285 -18.02 19.38 0.99
C THR A 285 -18.38 18.42 -0.15
N SER A 286 -17.43 18.00 -0.99
CA SER A 286 -17.66 17.14 -2.17
C SER A 286 -17.88 15.64 -1.88
N TYR A 287 -18.08 15.26 -0.61
CA TYR A 287 -18.32 13.86 -0.20
C TYR A 287 -19.80 13.56 0.07
N SER A 288 -20.71 14.50 -0.22
CA SER A 288 -22.15 14.34 -0.03
C SER A 288 -22.79 13.26 -0.91
N GLU A 289 -22.10 12.82 -1.95
CA GLU A 289 -22.51 11.76 -2.90
C GLU A 289 -22.13 10.34 -2.44
N LEU A 290 -21.37 10.21 -1.34
CA LEU A 290 -21.10 8.92 -0.68
C LEU A 290 -22.35 8.43 0.05
N GLY A 291 -22.64 7.12 -0.05
CA GLY A 291 -23.60 6.53 0.86
C GLY A 291 -23.03 6.38 2.27
N SER A 292 -23.94 6.10 3.21
CA SER A 292 -23.60 5.98 4.63
C SER A 292 -23.07 4.60 5.01
N GLY A 293 -23.12 3.62 4.10
CA GLY A 293 -22.46 2.33 4.23
C GLY A 293 -21.07 2.34 3.61
N GLY A 294 -20.33 1.26 3.81
CA GLY A 294 -18.95 1.13 3.34
C GLY A 294 -18.22 0.00 4.08
N LEU A 295 -17.01 -0.32 3.65
CA LEU A 295 -16.04 -1.04 4.47
C LEU A 295 -14.99 -0.03 4.95
N HIS A 296 -14.78 0.02 6.25
CA HIS A 296 -13.71 0.79 6.87
C HIS A 296 -12.87 -0.17 7.70
N PHE A 297 -11.55 -0.20 7.45
CA PHE A 297 -10.64 -1.06 8.17
C PHE A 297 -9.25 -0.43 8.27
N GLY A 298 -8.46 -0.90 9.22
CA GLY A 298 -7.06 -0.48 9.37
C GLY A 298 -6.22 -1.60 9.94
N VAL A 299 -4.93 -1.56 9.61
CA VAL A 299 -3.92 -2.53 10.05
C VAL A 299 -2.67 -1.77 10.48
N ALA A 300 -2.15 -2.10 11.66
CA ALA A 300 -0.91 -1.52 12.17
C ALA A 300 -0.09 -2.56 12.95
N ALA A 301 1.23 -2.37 12.99
CA ALA A 301 2.15 -3.16 13.81
C ALA A 301 3.49 -2.43 14.01
N ASP A 302 4.11 -2.69 15.16
CA ASP A 302 5.49 -2.31 15.46
C ASP A 302 6.43 -3.50 15.25
N PHE A 303 7.54 -3.24 14.59
CA PHE A 303 8.58 -4.20 14.32
C PHE A 303 9.55 -4.31 15.50
N LEU A 304 9.91 -5.55 15.86
CA LEU A 304 10.82 -5.83 16.97
C LEU A 304 12.25 -6.00 16.46
N SER A 305 13.16 -5.20 17.01
CA SER A 305 14.60 -5.30 16.73
C SER A 305 15.29 -6.32 17.66
N LYS A 306 16.48 -6.78 17.26
CA LYS A 306 17.29 -7.69 18.09
C LYS A 306 17.63 -7.02 19.43
N GLY A 307 17.32 -7.70 20.54
CA GLY A 307 17.57 -7.19 21.89
C GLY A 307 16.46 -6.31 22.45
N HIS A 308 15.35 -6.10 21.73
CA HIS A 308 14.18 -5.40 22.26
C HIS A 308 13.53 -6.23 23.38
N ALA A 309 13.12 -5.58 24.48
CA ALA A 309 12.63 -6.24 25.69
C ALA A 309 11.39 -7.13 25.46
N ALA A 310 10.52 -6.76 24.51
CA ALA A 310 9.33 -7.53 24.15
C ALA A 310 9.63 -8.80 23.31
N LEU A 311 10.85 -9.00 22.80
CA LEU A 311 11.22 -10.16 21.98
C LEU A 311 11.43 -11.40 22.87
N LYS A 312 10.55 -12.40 22.76
CA LYS A 312 10.58 -13.60 23.63
C LYS A 312 11.63 -14.62 23.18
N PRO A 313 12.13 -15.50 24.08
CA PRO A 313 13.02 -16.61 23.69
C PRO A 313 12.42 -17.45 22.56
N GLY A 314 13.23 -17.73 21.53
CA GLY A 314 12.79 -18.47 20.33
C GLY A 314 12.13 -17.61 19.23
N GLN A 315 11.83 -16.34 19.49
CA GLN A 315 11.35 -15.42 18.47
C GLN A 315 12.50 -14.76 17.72
N MET A 316 12.30 -14.54 16.41
CA MET A 316 13.26 -13.83 15.56
C MET A 316 12.87 -12.35 15.44
N PRO A 317 13.84 -11.42 15.38
CA PRO A 317 13.55 -10.02 15.10
C PRO A 317 12.90 -9.85 13.73
N THR A 318 12.14 -8.78 13.54
CA THR A 318 11.47 -8.53 12.27
C THR A 318 12.49 -8.27 11.16
N THR A 319 12.25 -8.88 10.00
CA THR A 319 12.94 -8.58 8.73
C THR A 319 11.92 -8.24 7.66
N LEU A 320 12.30 -7.33 6.77
CA LEU A 320 11.53 -6.97 5.58
C LEU A 320 12.30 -7.40 4.33
N GLU A 321 11.63 -7.78 3.26
CA GLU A 321 12.30 -8.08 1.99
C GLU A 321 11.61 -7.43 0.80
N ILE A 322 12.40 -7.12 -0.23
CA ILE A 322 11.92 -6.67 -1.54
C ILE A 322 12.82 -7.22 -2.64
N GLY A 323 12.26 -7.65 -3.76
CA GLY A 323 13.07 -7.98 -4.92
C GLY A 323 12.30 -8.60 -6.08
N HIS A 324 13.00 -9.33 -6.93
CA HIS A 324 12.38 -10.03 -8.06
C HIS A 324 11.85 -11.39 -7.63
N THR A 325 10.92 -11.88 -8.40
CA THR A 325 10.27 -13.19 -8.20
C THR A 325 10.71 -14.19 -9.27
N GLY A 326 10.47 -15.47 -9.02
CA GLY A 326 10.72 -16.55 -9.96
C GLY A 326 12.13 -17.13 -9.97
N THR A 327 12.37 -18.08 -10.88
CA THR A 327 13.66 -18.76 -11.01
C THR A 327 14.76 -17.77 -11.40
N GLY A 328 15.96 -17.94 -10.83
CA GLY A 328 17.10 -17.06 -11.09
C GLY A 328 16.99 -15.64 -10.51
N SER A 329 16.02 -15.38 -9.63
CA SER A 329 15.80 -14.06 -9.03
C SER A 329 16.49 -13.89 -7.66
N TYR A 330 16.83 -12.64 -7.35
CA TYR A 330 17.33 -12.22 -6.05
C TYR A 330 16.40 -11.19 -5.41
N ALA A 331 16.47 -11.09 -4.09
CA ALA A 331 15.88 -10.02 -3.31
C ALA A 331 16.86 -9.50 -2.27
N ILE A 332 16.47 -8.43 -1.59
CA ILE A 332 17.23 -7.82 -0.51
C ILE A 332 16.40 -7.97 0.75
N GLU A 333 16.98 -8.57 1.78
CA GLU A 333 16.43 -8.62 3.13
C GLU A 333 17.02 -7.49 3.97
N PHE A 334 16.15 -6.70 4.58
CA PHE A 334 16.46 -5.61 5.50
C PHE A 334 16.22 -6.04 6.94
N SER A 335 17.17 -5.68 7.81
CA SER A 335 17.14 -5.98 9.23
C SER A 335 17.70 -4.80 10.05
N ARG A 336 17.69 -4.93 11.38
CA ARG A 336 18.02 -3.84 12.32
C ARG A 336 17.16 -2.59 12.03
N LEU A 337 15.85 -2.84 11.96
CA LEU A 337 14.83 -1.84 11.71
C LEU A 337 14.72 -0.90 12.91
N ARG A 338 14.65 0.40 12.63
CA ARG A 338 14.41 1.46 13.62
C ARG A 338 13.51 2.55 13.04
N ALA A 339 12.82 3.29 13.91
CA ALA A 339 12.21 4.55 13.51
C ALA A 339 13.28 5.64 13.31
N LEU A 340 12.84 6.82 12.85
CA LEU A 340 13.68 8.00 12.68
C LEU A 340 14.41 8.35 14.00
N THR A 341 13.67 8.42 15.11
CA THR A 341 14.21 8.65 16.46
C THR A 341 14.28 7.35 17.26
N GLN A 342 14.95 7.36 18.42
CA GLN A 342 14.97 6.22 19.33
C GLN A 342 13.73 6.13 20.24
N GLN A 343 12.80 7.08 20.13
CA GLN A 343 11.63 7.17 21.02
C GLN A 343 10.53 6.17 20.64
N ALA A 344 10.55 5.66 19.40
CA ALA A 344 9.55 4.76 18.86
C ALA A 344 10.19 3.56 18.15
N ASN A 345 9.43 2.47 18.05
CA ASN A 345 9.80 1.32 17.22
C ASN A 345 9.59 1.64 15.75
N ALA A 346 10.36 0.97 14.88
CA ALA A 346 10.02 0.91 13.47
C ALA A 346 8.60 0.35 13.32
N SER A 347 7.78 0.95 12.47
CA SER A 347 6.37 0.60 12.41
C SER A 347 5.79 0.70 11.01
N ILE A 348 4.66 0.02 10.85
CA ILE A 348 3.74 0.18 9.74
C ILE A 348 2.34 0.42 10.31
N ASN A 349 1.66 1.43 9.80
CA ASN A 349 0.27 1.74 10.07
C ASN A 349 -0.37 2.12 8.74
N PHE A 350 -1.25 1.29 8.22
CA PHE A 350 -1.94 1.56 6.95
C PHE A 350 -2.96 2.71 7.06
N GLY A 351 -3.12 3.29 8.25
CA GLY A 351 -4.11 4.34 8.51
C GLY A 351 -5.53 3.78 8.42
N ASP A 352 -6.48 4.66 8.11
CA ASP A 352 -7.85 4.28 7.83
C ASP A 352 -8.03 4.01 6.33
N ILE A 353 -8.44 2.80 5.97
CA ILE A 353 -8.78 2.43 4.60
C ILE A 353 -10.30 2.34 4.47
N TYR A 354 -10.84 3.12 3.56
CA TYR A 354 -12.26 3.14 3.21
C TYR A 354 -12.45 2.54 1.82
N ILE A 355 -13.38 1.60 1.69
CA ILE A 355 -13.87 1.07 0.41
C ILE A 355 -15.36 1.38 0.32
N ASN A 356 -15.76 2.10 -0.71
CA ASN A 356 -17.13 2.50 -0.92
C ASN A 356 -17.50 2.59 -2.41
N THR A 357 -18.73 2.97 -2.73
CA THR A 357 -19.17 3.30 -4.09
C THR A 357 -19.73 4.72 -4.12
N ILE A 358 -19.45 5.45 -5.19
CA ILE A 358 -19.95 6.82 -5.40
C ILE A 358 -20.78 6.87 -6.68
N GLN A 359 -21.90 7.59 -6.62
CA GLN A 359 -22.90 7.62 -7.68
C GLN A 359 -22.97 9.01 -8.32
N LYS A 360 -23.07 9.07 -9.65
CA LYS A 360 -23.19 10.32 -10.42
C LYS A 360 -22.11 11.37 -10.08
N ALA A 361 -20.95 10.91 -9.64
CA ALA A 361 -19.89 11.76 -9.15
C ALA A 361 -19.17 12.45 -10.31
N LYS A 362 -18.94 13.76 -10.16
CA LYS A 362 -18.17 14.58 -11.11
C LYS A 362 -16.80 14.88 -10.57
N THR A 363 -16.74 15.26 -9.30
CA THR A 363 -15.52 15.66 -8.63
C THR A 363 -15.41 15.04 -7.25
N LEU A 364 -14.18 14.92 -6.75
CA LEU A 364 -13.91 14.55 -5.37
C LEU A 364 -12.85 15.48 -4.78
N ASP A 365 -13.10 16.02 -3.60
CA ASP A 365 -12.15 16.91 -2.94
C ASP A 365 -10.94 16.12 -2.41
N PHE A 366 -9.75 16.69 -2.60
CA PHE A 366 -8.50 16.19 -2.07
C PHE A 366 -7.71 17.33 -1.43
N VAL A 367 -7.16 17.10 -0.23
CA VAL A 367 -6.44 18.16 0.51
C VAL A 367 -4.94 17.94 0.45
N ILE A 368 -4.19 19.00 0.18
CA ILE A 368 -2.72 19.03 0.14
C ILE A 368 -2.14 19.97 1.20
N ASN A 369 -0.87 19.76 1.57
CA ASN A 369 -0.17 20.61 2.51
C ASN A 369 0.31 21.94 1.87
N LYS A 370 0.87 22.84 2.68
CA LYS A 370 1.32 24.17 2.24
C LYS A 370 2.49 24.11 1.25
N ASN A 371 3.46 23.22 1.45
CA ASN A 371 4.59 23.06 0.54
C ASN A 371 4.14 22.62 -0.85
N MET A 372 3.11 21.78 -0.93
CA MET A 372 2.48 21.37 -2.18
C MET A 372 1.62 22.47 -2.81
N GLN A 373 0.93 23.30 -2.03
CA GLN A 373 0.26 24.48 -2.58
C GLN A 373 1.25 25.40 -3.28
N ASP A 374 2.41 25.65 -2.67
CA ASP A 374 3.45 26.51 -3.23
C ASP A 374 4.08 25.89 -4.48
N THR A 375 4.40 24.59 -4.42
CA THR A 375 5.01 23.85 -5.55
C THR A 375 4.05 23.75 -6.75
N LEU A 376 2.74 23.62 -6.49
CA LEU A 376 1.72 23.57 -7.54
C LEU A 376 1.21 24.94 -7.98
N ALA A 377 1.62 26.02 -7.31
CA ALA A 377 1.09 27.38 -7.46
C ALA A 377 -0.45 27.42 -7.31
N LYS A 378 -0.98 26.82 -6.24
CA LYS A 378 -2.41 26.77 -5.91
C LYS A 378 -2.72 27.67 -4.71
N ALA A 379 -3.76 28.48 -4.83
CA ALA A 379 -4.21 29.37 -3.77
C ALA A 379 -5.02 28.67 -2.65
N SER A 380 -5.53 27.47 -2.93
CA SER A 380 -6.33 26.68 -2.00
C SER A 380 -5.64 25.33 -1.70
N PRO A 381 -5.69 24.83 -0.45
CA PRO A 381 -5.25 23.48 -0.12
C PRO A 381 -6.20 22.40 -0.66
N ILE A 382 -7.41 22.76 -1.09
CA ILE A 382 -8.39 21.82 -1.63
C ILE A 382 -8.26 21.79 -3.14
N LEU A 383 -7.95 20.60 -3.67
CA LEU A 383 -7.94 20.28 -5.09
C LEU A 383 -9.19 19.47 -5.44
N ALA A 384 -9.81 19.80 -6.57
CA ALA A 384 -10.93 19.02 -7.10
C ALA A 384 -10.39 17.93 -8.05
N GLN A 385 -10.46 16.68 -7.62
CA GLN A 385 -10.23 15.52 -8.48
C GLN A 385 -11.37 15.42 -9.49
N THR A 386 -11.07 15.55 -10.77
CA THR A 386 -12.08 15.32 -11.80
C THR A 386 -12.26 13.82 -12.00
N LEU A 387 -13.47 13.31 -11.76
CA LEU A 387 -13.84 11.91 -11.93
C LEU A 387 -14.56 11.69 -13.25
N ASN A 388 -15.51 12.56 -13.59
CA ASN A 388 -16.26 12.51 -14.84
C ASN A 388 -16.56 13.91 -15.38
N ASN A 389 -16.36 14.09 -16.68
CA ASN A 389 -16.60 15.35 -17.39
C ASN A 389 -18.02 15.47 -17.99
N THR A 390 -18.85 14.41 -17.90
CA THR A 390 -20.22 14.45 -18.39
C THR A 390 -21.15 15.19 -17.43
N THR A 391 -22.24 15.72 -17.96
CA THR A 391 -23.28 16.40 -17.16
C THR A 391 -23.99 15.47 -16.18
N GLU A 392 -24.06 14.17 -16.48
CA GLU A 392 -24.71 13.14 -15.66
C GLU A 392 -23.83 12.59 -14.52
N GLY A 393 -22.51 12.81 -14.61
CA GLY A 393 -21.53 12.23 -13.68
C GLY A 393 -21.27 10.74 -13.95
N GLY A 394 -20.37 10.14 -13.15
CA GLY A 394 -19.98 8.73 -13.26
C GLY A 394 -20.29 7.91 -12.01
N ASP A 395 -20.28 6.60 -12.19
CA ASP A 395 -20.45 5.62 -11.11
C ASP A 395 -19.12 4.91 -10.88
N PHE A 396 -18.61 4.90 -9.65
CA PHE A 396 -17.26 4.41 -9.35
C PHE A 396 -17.23 3.58 -8.07
N ALA A 397 -16.31 2.61 -8.04
CA ALA A 397 -15.79 2.07 -6.80
C ALA A 397 -14.70 3.02 -6.27
N LEU A 398 -14.80 3.42 -5.01
CA LEU A 398 -13.86 4.33 -4.36
C LEU A 398 -13.04 3.58 -3.31
N ILE A 399 -11.73 3.76 -3.35
CA ILE A 399 -10.81 3.39 -2.29
C ILE A 399 -10.15 4.68 -1.79
N ALA A 400 -10.20 4.91 -0.47
CA ALA A 400 -9.57 6.05 0.16
C ALA A 400 -8.67 5.62 1.32
N ILE A 401 -7.49 6.20 1.41
CA ILE A 401 -6.52 5.97 2.48
C ILE A 401 -6.31 7.28 3.23
N ARG A 402 -6.35 7.26 4.56
CA ARG A 402 -6.09 8.41 5.42
C ARG A 402 -5.02 8.09 6.45
N GLY A 403 -3.95 8.88 6.46
CA GLY A 403 -2.90 8.80 7.49
C GLY A 403 -2.10 7.50 7.50
N MET A 404 -1.78 6.95 6.32
CA MET A 404 -0.85 5.81 6.27
C MET A 404 0.56 6.27 6.63
N ASP A 405 1.16 5.58 7.59
CA ASP A 405 2.53 5.77 8.05
C ASP A 405 3.33 4.47 7.89
N PHE A 406 4.51 4.58 7.31
CA PHE A 406 5.52 3.53 7.36
C PHE A 406 6.80 4.17 7.87
N GLN A 407 7.09 4.07 9.16
CA GLN A 407 8.23 4.76 9.77
C GLN A 407 9.34 3.76 10.06
N THR A 408 10.04 3.34 9.01
CA THR A 408 11.07 2.30 9.10
C THR A 408 12.34 2.66 8.33
N ILE A 409 13.46 2.57 9.03
CA ILE A 409 14.82 2.70 8.49
C ILE A 409 15.59 1.42 8.82
N ALA A 410 16.16 0.80 7.81
CA ALA A 410 17.03 -0.36 7.97
C ALA A 410 18.50 0.08 7.95
N SER A 411 19.28 -0.38 8.93
CA SER A 411 20.74 -0.16 8.98
C SER A 411 21.53 -1.35 8.45
N ARG A 412 20.85 -2.45 8.10
CA ARG A 412 21.47 -3.66 7.54
C ARG A 412 20.62 -4.23 6.42
N ALA A 413 21.28 -4.57 5.33
CA ALA A 413 20.71 -5.19 4.14
C ALA A 413 21.62 -6.33 3.66
N ARG A 414 21.02 -7.43 3.20
CA ARG A 414 21.74 -8.55 2.57
C ARG A 414 20.96 -9.08 1.38
N PHE A 415 21.66 -9.53 0.36
CA PHE A 415 21.02 -10.22 -0.76
C PHE A 415 20.58 -11.61 -0.34
N ILE A 416 19.44 -12.05 -0.84
CA ILE A 416 18.84 -13.36 -0.61
C ILE A 416 18.32 -13.93 -1.93
N SER A 417 18.29 -15.25 -2.04
CA SER A 417 17.65 -15.97 -3.14
C SER A 417 16.58 -16.90 -2.60
N GLN A 418 15.53 -17.16 -3.39
CA GLN A 418 14.52 -18.18 -3.04
C GLN A 418 15.04 -19.61 -3.20
N THR A 419 16.07 -19.81 -4.02
CA THR A 419 16.52 -21.13 -4.51
C THR A 419 17.97 -21.47 -4.12
N ALA A 420 18.79 -20.50 -3.73
CA ALA A 420 20.17 -20.70 -3.31
C ALA A 420 20.46 -20.02 -1.95
N PRO A 421 21.28 -20.64 -1.07
CA PRO A 421 21.74 -19.98 0.15
C PRO A 421 22.61 -18.78 -0.22
N ALA A 422 22.18 -17.57 0.16
CA ALA A 422 23.00 -16.38 -0.02
C ALA A 422 24.10 -16.34 1.05
N ASN A 423 25.37 -16.34 0.60
CA ASN A 423 26.55 -16.55 1.46
C ASN A 423 27.08 -15.29 2.16
N ASN A 424 26.43 -14.13 2.05
CA ASN A 424 27.01 -12.85 2.48
C ASN A 424 26.24 -12.23 3.65
N ASP A 425 26.55 -12.67 4.87
CA ASP A 425 25.96 -12.17 6.12
C ASP A 425 26.73 -10.97 6.72
N THR A 426 27.44 -10.21 5.88
CA THR A 426 28.39 -9.16 6.29
C THR A 426 27.93 -7.74 5.97
N GLY A 427 26.76 -7.55 5.34
CA GLY A 427 26.30 -6.22 4.91
C GLY A 427 26.20 -5.22 6.08
N THR A 428 26.91 -4.09 5.96
CA THR A 428 26.85 -2.97 6.92
C THR A 428 26.25 -1.70 6.31
N TRP A 429 25.28 -1.87 5.41
CA TRP A 429 24.56 -0.79 4.75
C TRP A 429 23.06 -1.05 4.84
N GLY A 430 22.23 -0.04 4.63
CA GLY A 430 20.79 -0.23 4.54
C GLY A 430 20.10 0.94 3.85
N ILE A 431 18.78 1.00 3.97
CA ILE A 431 17.94 2.03 3.34
C ILE A 431 16.86 2.48 4.31
N GLY A 432 16.53 3.77 4.26
CA GLY A 432 15.34 4.33 4.86
C GLY A 432 14.40 4.81 3.77
N ILE A 433 13.19 4.25 3.74
CA ILE A 433 12.08 4.77 2.93
C ILE A 433 10.88 5.01 3.84
N PRO A 434 11.00 5.86 4.87
CA PRO A 434 9.85 6.16 5.69
C PRO A 434 8.82 6.95 4.85
N ILE A 435 7.54 6.70 5.09
CA ILE A 435 6.39 7.39 4.48
C ILE A 435 5.56 7.95 5.61
N TYR A 436 5.24 9.23 5.55
CA TYR A 436 4.49 9.94 6.58
C TYR A 436 3.21 10.55 6.01
N ASN A 437 2.10 10.27 6.69
CA ASN A 437 0.77 10.79 6.40
C ASN A 437 0.37 10.64 4.92
N LEU A 438 0.53 9.42 4.38
CA LEU A 438 0.05 9.13 3.03
C LEU A 438 -1.48 9.16 3.01
N ASN A 439 -2.01 9.99 2.12
CA ASN A 439 -3.43 10.09 1.85
C ASN A 439 -3.68 9.81 0.37
N ALA A 440 -4.73 9.07 0.05
CA ALA A 440 -5.06 8.72 -1.33
C ALA A 440 -6.57 8.64 -1.58
N ASN A 441 -6.99 9.02 -2.78
CA ASN A 441 -8.30 8.74 -3.36
C ASN A 441 -8.11 8.02 -4.69
N LEU A 442 -8.68 6.83 -4.83
CA LEU A 442 -8.68 6.03 -6.05
C LEU A 442 -10.12 5.69 -6.43
N ALA A 443 -10.61 6.27 -7.51
CA ALA A 443 -11.89 5.91 -8.11
C ALA A 443 -11.65 4.97 -9.30
N LEU A 444 -12.42 3.88 -9.38
CA LEU A 444 -12.31 2.85 -10.41
C LEU A 444 -13.65 2.62 -11.10
N THR A 445 -13.61 2.45 -12.42
CA THR A 445 -14.79 2.12 -13.23
C THR A 445 -14.39 1.25 -14.43
N GLY A 446 -15.35 0.51 -14.99
CA GLY A 446 -15.10 -0.32 -16.17
C GLY A 446 -14.94 0.54 -17.42
N ALA A 447 -13.95 0.25 -18.25
CA ALA A 447 -13.69 1.00 -19.48
C ALA A 447 -13.24 0.11 -20.64
N THR A 448 -13.17 0.71 -21.82
CA THR A 448 -12.54 0.11 -23.00
C THR A 448 -11.43 1.01 -23.51
N TYR A 449 -10.38 0.43 -24.08
CA TYR A 449 -9.25 1.19 -24.64
C TYR A 449 -8.71 0.58 -25.93
N GLY A 450 -7.90 1.36 -26.64
CA GLY A 450 -7.33 1.00 -27.93
C GLY A 450 -8.35 0.96 -29.06
N THR A 451 -7.87 0.76 -30.29
CA THR A 451 -8.72 0.63 -31.49
C THR A 451 -9.52 -0.67 -31.51
N GLU A 452 -9.06 -1.69 -30.79
CA GLU A 452 -9.69 -3.01 -30.66
C GLU A 452 -10.75 -3.07 -29.55
N HIS A 453 -11.01 -1.96 -28.84
CA HIS A 453 -11.99 -1.88 -27.75
C HIS A 453 -11.75 -2.94 -26.65
N LYS A 454 -10.49 -3.16 -26.27
CA LYS A 454 -10.10 -4.10 -25.21
C LYS A 454 -10.68 -3.65 -23.87
N LYS A 455 -11.08 -4.60 -23.00
CA LYS A 455 -11.56 -4.27 -21.65
C LYS A 455 -10.40 -3.77 -20.80
N GLY A 456 -10.63 -2.69 -20.07
CA GLY A 456 -9.70 -2.12 -19.09
C GLY A 456 -10.43 -1.55 -17.88
N ILE A 457 -9.65 -1.07 -16.92
CA ILE A 457 -10.14 -0.36 -15.74
C ILE A 457 -9.76 1.11 -15.90
N ALA A 458 -10.75 1.99 -16.02
CA ALA A 458 -10.49 3.41 -15.88
C ALA A 458 -10.26 3.76 -14.42
N TYR A 459 -9.29 4.62 -14.17
CA TYR A 459 -8.89 5.05 -12.84
C TYR A 459 -8.75 6.57 -12.74
N ASN A 460 -9.05 7.10 -11.56
CA ASN A 460 -8.70 8.44 -11.14
C ASN A 460 -8.00 8.33 -9.78
N LEU A 461 -6.74 8.76 -9.71
CA LEU A 461 -5.90 8.75 -8.52
C LEU A 461 -5.52 10.19 -8.14
N MET A 462 -5.69 10.52 -6.87
CA MET A 462 -4.94 11.58 -6.21
C MET A 462 -4.29 11.02 -4.95
N ALA A 463 -3.01 11.30 -4.74
CA ALA A 463 -2.33 10.92 -3.50
C ALA A 463 -1.29 11.96 -3.09
N SER A 464 -1.02 12.04 -1.79
CA SER A 464 0.00 12.92 -1.22
C SER A 464 0.66 12.31 0.00
N THR A 465 1.88 12.77 0.27
CA THR A 465 2.63 12.51 1.51
C THR A 465 3.11 13.82 2.10
N ASP A 466 3.36 13.84 3.40
CA ASP A 466 3.95 14.99 4.07
C ASP A 466 5.45 14.77 4.34
N GLY A 467 6.23 15.85 4.26
CA GLY A 467 7.69 15.79 4.37
C GLY A 467 8.18 15.50 5.78
N TYR A 468 7.92 16.39 6.74
CA TYR A 468 8.30 16.24 8.15
C TYR A 468 7.18 16.71 9.05
N GLY A 469 6.95 15.98 10.15
CA GLY A 469 5.97 16.34 11.16
C GLY A 469 6.34 15.81 12.54
N VAL A 470 5.73 16.38 13.58
CA VAL A 470 5.85 15.92 14.95
C VAL A 470 4.46 15.56 15.46
N ASP A 471 4.17 14.28 15.52
CA ASP A 471 2.87 13.74 15.93
C ASP A 471 2.88 13.33 17.40
N GLY A 472 2.89 14.33 18.29
CA GLY A 472 2.75 14.14 19.75
C GLY A 472 3.47 12.90 20.29
N PRO A 473 2.76 11.91 20.88
CA PRO A 473 3.36 10.73 21.53
C PRO A 473 4.08 9.75 20.57
N LYS A 474 3.96 9.88 19.25
CA LYS A 474 4.68 9.06 18.26
C LYS A 474 6.09 9.59 17.93
N GLY A 475 6.39 10.82 18.35
CA GLY A 475 7.64 11.50 18.02
C GLY A 475 7.71 11.99 16.56
N PRO A 476 8.89 12.50 16.13
CA PRO A 476 9.11 12.99 14.77
C PRO A 476 8.93 11.90 13.69
N SER A 477 8.25 12.26 12.59
CA SER A 477 8.02 11.41 11.43
C SER A 477 8.38 12.12 10.13
N THR A 478 8.73 11.36 9.10
CA THR A 478 9.11 11.92 7.80
C THR A 478 8.76 11.02 6.63
N THR A 479 8.54 11.62 5.46
CA THR A 479 8.70 10.93 4.18
C THR A 479 10.12 11.17 3.67
N SER A 480 10.89 10.11 3.44
CA SER A 480 12.30 10.21 3.01
C SER A 480 12.72 9.03 2.14
N MET A 481 13.82 9.20 1.40
CA MET A 481 14.52 8.16 0.64
C MET A 481 16.03 8.33 0.86
N ILE A 482 16.58 7.55 1.78
CA ILE A 482 17.96 7.71 2.25
C ILE A 482 18.73 6.40 2.22
N LEU A 483 19.96 6.44 1.73
CA LEU A 483 20.92 5.35 1.87
C LEU A 483 21.58 5.46 3.24
N ILE A 484 21.75 4.33 3.93
CA ILE A 484 22.32 4.27 5.28
C ILE A 484 23.65 3.53 5.28
N ASP A 485 24.67 4.13 5.89
CA ASP A 485 25.87 3.43 6.34
C ASP A 485 25.66 2.94 7.78
N GLY A 486 25.51 1.62 7.92
CA GLY A 486 25.31 0.93 9.20
C GLY A 486 26.58 0.34 9.79
N HIS A 487 27.77 0.71 9.31
CA HIS A 487 29.03 0.23 9.84
C HIS A 487 29.23 0.63 11.30
N ASN A 488 29.94 -0.19 12.08
CA ASN A 488 30.25 0.15 13.46
C ASN A 488 31.33 1.24 13.50
N GLY A 489 31.05 2.33 14.22
CA GLY A 489 31.98 3.43 14.42
C GLY A 489 33.04 3.11 15.47
N VAL A 490 33.84 4.13 15.78
CA VAL A 490 34.96 4.07 16.76
C VAL A 490 34.46 3.73 18.17
N HIS A 491 33.17 3.88 18.44
CA HIS A 491 32.52 3.61 19.73
C HIS A 491 31.78 2.26 19.79
N GLY A 492 31.93 1.38 18.80
CA GLY A 492 31.33 0.04 18.79
C GLY A 492 29.82 0.00 18.47
N GLU A 493 29.21 1.15 18.17
CA GLU A 493 27.82 1.30 17.75
C GLU A 493 27.75 1.69 16.26
N ALA A 494 26.60 1.47 15.60
CA ALA A 494 26.44 1.84 14.18
C ALA A 494 26.54 3.36 13.99
N VAL A 495 27.31 3.81 12.99
CA VAL A 495 27.52 5.24 12.68
C VAL A 495 26.25 5.91 12.17
N ASN A 496 25.44 5.17 11.41
CA ASN A 496 24.19 5.62 10.79
C ASN A 496 24.33 6.93 10.01
N TYR A 497 25.41 7.06 9.22
CA TYR A 497 25.46 8.13 8.23
C TYR A 497 24.38 7.88 7.18
N TYR A 498 23.82 8.95 6.66
CA TYR A 498 22.85 8.87 5.60
C TYR A 498 23.14 9.88 4.50
N ALA A 499 22.73 9.54 3.28
CA ALA A 499 22.70 10.44 2.15
C ALA A 499 21.44 10.17 1.33
N GLY A 500 20.75 11.23 0.90
CA GLY A 500 19.58 11.08 0.04
C GLY A 500 18.62 12.26 0.10
N LEU A 501 17.36 11.96 -0.20
CA LEU A 501 16.25 12.89 -0.12
C LEU A 501 15.55 12.72 1.21
N ARG A 502 15.36 13.80 1.96
CA ARG A 502 14.52 13.78 3.16
C ARG A 502 13.43 14.83 3.10
N ASN A 503 12.47 14.73 4.01
CA ASN A 503 11.38 15.68 4.16
C ASN A 503 10.62 15.90 2.83
N ILE A 504 10.25 14.79 2.20
CA ILE A 504 9.64 14.77 0.86
C ILE A 504 8.14 15.00 0.97
N ASP A 505 7.69 16.20 0.64
CA ASP A 505 6.29 16.47 0.32
C ASP A 505 6.03 16.02 -1.11
N THR A 506 5.01 15.17 -1.32
CA THR A 506 4.65 14.70 -2.66
C THR A 506 3.18 14.91 -2.95
N PHE A 507 2.88 15.12 -4.22
CA PHE A 507 1.53 15.06 -4.76
C PHE A 507 1.54 14.39 -6.13
N ILE A 508 0.64 13.44 -6.32
CA ILE A 508 0.37 12.81 -7.61
C ILE A 508 -1.12 12.92 -7.92
N GLU A 509 -1.43 13.32 -9.15
CA GLU A 509 -2.74 13.21 -9.76
C GLU A 509 -2.57 12.45 -11.08
N SER A 510 -3.34 11.39 -11.26
CA SER A 510 -3.36 10.65 -12.52
C SER A 510 -4.75 10.17 -12.86
N GLN A 511 -5.14 10.27 -14.12
CA GLN A 511 -6.37 9.67 -14.63
C GLN A 511 -6.09 8.97 -15.94
N GLY A 512 -6.76 7.85 -16.18
CA GLY A 512 -6.65 7.13 -17.44
C GLY A 512 -7.13 5.70 -17.34
N VAL A 513 -6.44 4.75 -17.98
CA VAL A 513 -6.86 3.35 -18.08
C VAL A 513 -5.70 2.39 -17.82
N ILE A 514 -5.98 1.33 -17.06
CA ILE A 514 -5.11 0.17 -16.88
C ILE A 514 -5.68 -0.98 -17.73
N GLY A 515 -4.80 -1.62 -18.48
CA GLY A 515 -5.10 -2.78 -19.33
C GLY A 515 -4.05 -3.87 -19.19
N TYR A 516 -4.44 -5.09 -19.54
CA TYR A 516 -3.55 -6.26 -19.53
C TYR A 516 -3.31 -6.74 -20.96
N GLU A 517 -2.07 -6.61 -21.42
CA GLU A 517 -1.58 -6.95 -22.75
C GLU A 517 -0.68 -8.19 -22.72
N ASP A 518 -0.50 -8.88 -23.84
CA ASP A 518 0.30 -10.11 -23.85
C ASP A 518 1.77 -9.89 -23.43
N GLU A 519 2.29 -8.69 -23.70
CA GLU A 519 3.62 -8.27 -23.24
C GLU A 519 3.67 -7.99 -21.74
N GLY A 520 2.60 -7.46 -21.14
CA GLY A 520 2.60 -7.02 -19.75
C GLY A 520 1.43 -6.09 -19.37
N ILE A 521 1.65 -5.27 -18.35
CA ILE A 521 0.63 -4.35 -17.81
C ILE A 521 0.77 -3.00 -18.51
N TYR A 522 -0.29 -2.58 -19.18
CA TYR A 522 -0.36 -1.29 -19.86
C TYR A 522 -1.10 -0.28 -18.99
N VAL A 523 -0.50 0.90 -18.82
CA VAL A 523 -1.08 2.03 -18.10
C VAL A 523 -1.04 3.24 -19.03
N ARG A 524 -2.21 3.78 -19.37
CA ARG A 524 -2.32 5.07 -20.04
C ARG A 524 -2.78 6.10 -19.03
N ALA A 525 -2.02 7.17 -18.89
CA ALA A 525 -2.40 8.35 -18.13
C ALA A 525 -2.80 9.46 -19.11
N ASP A 526 -4.11 9.69 -19.24
CA ASP A 526 -4.67 10.80 -20.03
C ASP A 526 -4.40 12.15 -19.35
N LYS A 527 -4.14 12.13 -18.04
CA LYS A 527 -3.51 13.21 -17.26
C LYS A 527 -2.56 12.60 -16.25
N LEU A 528 -1.38 13.19 -16.09
CA LEU A 528 -0.41 12.88 -15.06
C LEU A 528 0.22 14.19 -14.58
N LEU A 529 -0.02 14.52 -13.32
CA LEU A 529 0.65 15.59 -12.59
C LEU A 529 1.39 14.94 -11.42
N PHE A 530 2.72 15.09 -11.39
CA PHE A 530 3.55 14.64 -10.29
C PHE A 530 4.42 15.81 -9.83
N ALA A 531 4.29 16.17 -8.56
CA ALA A 531 5.07 17.22 -7.93
C ALA A 531 5.68 16.74 -6.63
N ALA A 532 6.89 17.22 -6.33
CA ALA A 532 7.52 16.99 -5.05
C ALA A 532 8.41 18.15 -4.63
N ASN A 533 8.60 18.28 -3.32
CA ASN A 533 9.54 19.18 -2.67
C ASN A 533 10.30 18.38 -1.61
N ALA A 534 11.63 18.39 -1.68
CA ALA A 534 12.48 17.55 -0.87
C ALA A 534 13.80 18.26 -0.54
N GLU A 535 14.46 17.81 0.52
CA GLU A 535 15.80 18.24 0.89
C GLU A 535 16.83 17.18 0.50
N ILE A 536 17.84 17.57 -0.27
CA ILE A 536 19.03 16.77 -0.53
C ILE A 536 19.95 16.95 0.67
N ALA A 537 20.16 15.89 1.44
CA ALA A 537 20.87 15.96 2.72
C ALA A 537 21.90 14.84 2.88
N VAL A 538 22.96 15.14 3.64
CA VAL A 538 23.99 14.18 4.05
C VAL A 538 24.32 14.44 5.52
N GLY A 539 24.06 13.46 6.39
CA GLY A 539 24.18 13.65 7.84
C GLY A 539 24.24 12.34 8.61
N GLN A 540 23.98 12.39 9.92
CA GLN A 540 23.82 11.21 10.78
C GLN A 540 22.39 11.11 11.28
N LEU A 541 21.84 9.89 11.39
CA LEU A 541 20.47 9.71 11.87
C LEU A 541 20.29 10.19 13.32
N PRO A 542 19.11 10.74 13.68
CA PRO A 542 18.80 11.18 15.03
C PRO A 542 19.04 10.08 16.08
N GLY A 543 19.46 10.46 17.27
CA GLY A 543 19.78 9.54 18.36
C GLY A 543 21.03 8.69 18.15
N SER A 544 21.75 8.82 17.02
CA SER A 544 23.06 8.16 16.84
C SER A 544 24.15 8.91 17.59
N LYS A 545 25.33 8.31 17.77
CA LYS A 545 26.49 9.00 18.36
C LYS A 545 27.38 9.61 17.28
N TYR A 546 27.93 10.80 17.54
CA TYR A 546 28.93 11.41 16.68
C TYR A 546 30.16 10.49 16.57
N ASN A 547 30.49 10.08 15.35
CA ASN A 547 31.59 9.16 15.08
C ASN A 547 32.90 9.95 14.89
N CYS A 548 33.56 10.33 15.99
CA CYS A 548 34.86 11.00 15.95
C CYS A 548 35.79 10.54 17.07
N ALA A 549 37.10 10.59 16.79
CA ALA A 549 38.14 10.29 17.77
C ALA A 549 38.15 11.36 18.87
N SER A 550 38.33 10.94 20.12
CA SER A 550 38.13 11.72 21.36
C SER A 550 38.98 13.00 21.52
N SER A 551 39.85 13.33 20.56
CA SER A 551 40.75 14.49 20.60
C SER A 551 40.38 15.64 19.65
N VAL A 552 39.32 15.52 18.82
CA VAL A 552 39.10 16.43 17.68
C VAL A 552 37.89 17.37 17.84
N SER A 553 36.89 17.03 18.67
CA SER A 553 35.68 17.86 18.84
C SER A 553 35.02 17.67 20.20
N ALA A 554 34.52 18.77 20.79
CA ALA A 554 33.73 18.76 22.03
C ALA A 554 32.39 18.00 21.90
N LYS A 555 31.93 17.71 20.67
CA LYS A 555 30.73 16.92 20.39
C LYS A 555 31.00 15.41 20.24
N CYS A 556 32.25 14.95 20.30
CA CYS A 556 32.56 13.54 20.13
C CYS A 556 31.87 12.67 21.20
N ASN A 557 31.35 11.52 20.77
CA ASN A 557 30.52 10.63 21.59
C ASN A 557 29.19 11.26 22.09
N GLY A 558 28.87 12.50 21.70
CA GLY A 558 27.57 13.12 21.92
C GLY A 558 26.48 12.52 21.04
N VAL A 559 25.22 12.72 21.43
CA VAL A 559 24.04 12.19 20.71
C VAL A 559 23.56 13.22 19.68
N ILE A 560 23.25 12.77 18.46
CA ILE A 560 22.58 13.58 17.43
C ILE A 560 21.17 13.92 17.93
N ALA A 561 20.80 15.20 17.91
CA ALA A 561 19.51 15.67 18.39
C ALA A 561 18.34 15.04 17.60
N ASP A 562 17.24 14.75 18.30
CA ASP A 562 16.04 14.14 17.72
C ASP A 562 15.35 15.04 16.68
N ASP A 563 15.61 16.34 16.70
CA ASP A 563 15.00 17.36 15.85
C ASP A 563 15.87 17.80 14.65
N ILE A 564 16.97 17.09 14.34
CA ILE A 564 17.87 17.47 13.24
C ILE A 564 17.17 17.52 11.87
N PHE A 565 16.12 16.71 11.67
CA PHE A 565 15.29 16.74 10.45
C PHE A 565 14.38 17.98 10.38
N ALA A 566 14.20 18.73 11.47
CA ALA A 566 13.52 20.03 11.45
C ALA A 566 14.48 21.20 11.13
N LYS A 567 15.79 20.93 11.08
CA LYS A 567 16.86 21.93 10.91
C LYS A 567 17.51 21.77 9.54
N LYS A 568 18.21 22.81 9.06
CA LYS A 568 18.90 22.80 7.75
C LYS A 568 20.41 22.54 7.84
N GLU A 569 20.90 22.08 8.99
CA GLU A 569 22.34 21.96 9.29
C GLU A 569 23.08 20.94 8.42
N ASP A 570 22.37 19.93 7.92
CA ASP A 570 22.87 18.82 7.09
C ASP A 570 22.24 18.80 5.67
N VAL A 571 21.54 19.88 5.30
CA VAL A 571 20.91 20.06 3.98
C VAL A 571 21.90 20.71 3.03
N LEU A 572 22.11 20.08 1.88
CA LEU A 572 22.92 20.63 0.79
C LEU A 572 22.10 21.57 -0.08
N ASN A 573 20.91 21.13 -0.51
CA ASN A 573 20.02 21.85 -1.40
C ASN A 573 18.56 21.40 -1.19
N THR A 574 17.61 22.26 -1.54
CA THR A 574 16.20 21.90 -1.70
C THR A 574 15.91 21.64 -3.17
N LEU A 575 15.32 20.48 -3.47
CA LEU A 575 14.82 20.08 -4.78
C LEU A 575 13.31 20.27 -4.82
N ALA A 576 12.80 21.01 -5.79
CA ALA A 576 11.37 21.08 -6.09
C ALA A 576 11.12 20.81 -7.57
N PHE A 577 10.12 20.01 -7.90
CA PHE A 577 9.75 19.79 -9.30
C PHE A 577 8.25 19.62 -9.48
N LYS A 578 7.80 19.85 -10.71
CA LYS A 578 6.45 19.58 -11.20
C LYS A 578 6.54 19.03 -12.61
N LEU A 579 5.99 17.84 -12.82
CA LEU A 579 5.82 17.21 -14.12
C LEU A 579 4.33 17.15 -14.40
N ASP A 580 3.88 17.82 -15.44
CA ASP A 580 2.48 17.93 -15.87
C ASP A 580 2.39 17.55 -17.35
N GLY A 581 1.57 16.54 -17.64
CA GLY A 581 1.44 16.00 -18.98
C GLY A 581 0.50 14.80 -19.05
N LYS A 582 0.76 13.96 -20.05
CA LYS A 582 0.06 12.71 -20.32
C LYS A 582 1.05 11.70 -20.89
N GLY A 583 0.74 10.42 -20.80
CA GLY A 583 1.67 9.40 -21.27
C GLY A 583 1.16 7.98 -21.15
N GLU A 584 2.02 7.06 -21.53
CA GLU A 584 1.78 5.63 -21.43
C GLU A 584 2.98 4.94 -20.81
N LEU A 585 2.74 3.88 -20.05
CA LEU A 585 3.72 3.01 -19.43
C LEU A 585 3.32 1.56 -19.71
N MET A 586 4.26 0.79 -20.26
CA MET A 586 4.20 -0.66 -20.32
C MET A 586 5.18 -1.22 -19.28
N ILE A 587 4.63 -1.93 -18.30
CA ILE A 587 5.40 -2.72 -17.34
C ILE A 587 5.49 -4.14 -17.92
N ILE A 588 6.68 -4.52 -18.36
CA ILE A 588 6.97 -5.79 -19.01
C ILE A 588 7.65 -6.70 -17.97
N PRO A 589 6.94 -7.70 -17.44
CA PRO A 589 7.47 -8.61 -16.44
C PRO A 589 8.60 -9.49 -17.01
N GLY A 590 9.53 -9.91 -16.15
CA GLY A 590 10.60 -10.85 -16.51
C GLY A 590 10.07 -12.23 -16.85
N VAL A 591 10.82 -13.01 -17.64
CA VAL A 591 10.38 -14.35 -18.08
C VAL A 591 10.61 -15.38 -16.98
N GLU A 592 9.64 -16.23 -16.70
CA GLU A 592 9.85 -17.44 -15.89
C GLU A 592 10.37 -18.57 -16.79
N SER A 593 11.56 -19.08 -16.49
CA SER A 593 12.14 -20.21 -17.21
C SER A 593 13.07 -21.01 -16.29
N ILE A 594 13.16 -22.32 -16.50
CA ILE A 594 14.11 -23.19 -15.76
C ILE A 594 15.57 -22.79 -15.99
N ASN A 595 15.86 -22.11 -17.10
CA ASN A 595 17.19 -21.62 -17.46
C ASN A 595 17.35 -20.11 -17.19
N ALA A 596 16.39 -19.49 -16.49
CA ALA A 596 16.45 -18.07 -16.19
C ALA A 596 17.67 -17.75 -15.31
N THR A 597 18.47 -16.80 -15.76
CA THR A 597 19.55 -16.16 -14.98
C THR A 597 19.14 -14.73 -14.59
N PRO A 598 19.85 -14.07 -13.65
CA PRO A 598 19.62 -12.67 -13.32
C PRO A 598 19.66 -11.71 -14.53
N GLU A 599 20.38 -12.09 -15.59
CA GLU A 599 20.49 -11.33 -16.85
C GLU A 599 19.27 -11.50 -17.75
N THR A 600 18.45 -12.53 -17.53
CA THR A 600 17.25 -12.83 -18.33
C THR A 600 15.94 -12.58 -17.57
N ASN A 601 15.97 -12.62 -16.23
CA ASN A 601 14.83 -12.33 -15.37
C ASN A 601 14.91 -10.90 -14.80
N PHE A 602 14.54 -9.94 -15.64
CA PHE A 602 14.53 -8.51 -15.32
C PHE A 602 13.18 -7.85 -15.59
N LEU A 603 12.86 -6.80 -14.85
CA LEU A 603 11.66 -5.99 -15.04
C LEU A 603 11.99 -4.90 -16.06
N SER A 604 11.18 -4.78 -17.11
CA SER A 604 11.34 -3.72 -18.11
C SER A 604 10.20 -2.71 -18.03
N LEU A 605 10.53 -1.44 -18.18
CA LEU A 605 9.61 -0.30 -18.18
C LEU A 605 9.77 0.45 -19.49
N LYS A 606 8.76 0.42 -20.35
CA LYS A 606 8.73 1.26 -21.56
C LYS A 606 7.69 2.34 -21.38
N ALA A 607 8.10 3.60 -21.37
CA ALA A 607 7.15 4.71 -21.21
C ALA A 607 7.32 5.75 -22.31
N ASN A 608 6.26 6.51 -22.53
CA ASN A 608 6.32 7.77 -23.26
C ASN A 608 5.53 8.84 -22.50
N PHE A 609 6.03 10.06 -22.52
CA PHE A 609 5.46 11.19 -21.80
C PHE A 609 5.48 12.43 -22.68
N GLU A 610 4.32 13.07 -22.78
CA GLU A 610 4.09 14.33 -23.46
C GLU A 610 3.81 15.41 -22.41
N PHE A 611 4.67 16.41 -22.33
CA PHE A 611 4.47 17.56 -21.44
C PHE A 611 3.25 18.37 -21.88
N THR A 612 2.48 18.87 -20.91
CA THR A 612 1.37 19.80 -21.18
C THR A 612 1.90 21.05 -21.89
N PRO A 613 1.34 21.44 -23.06
CA PRO A 613 1.73 22.67 -23.74
C PRO A 613 1.52 23.90 -22.87
N LEU A 614 2.40 24.90 -23.01
CA LEU A 614 2.26 26.17 -22.28
C LEU A 614 1.14 26.97 -22.93
N THR A 615 0.06 27.21 -22.19
CA THR A 615 -1.08 28.02 -22.64
C THR A 615 -1.02 29.44 -22.10
N GLU A 616 -0.24 29.68 -21.05
CA GLU A 616 -0.07 30.99 -20.43
C GLU A 616 1.29 31.60 -20.78
N SER A 617 1.28 32.88 -21.13
CA SER A 617 2.49 33.67 -21.41
C SER A 617 2.99 34.45 -20.19
N SER A 618 2.37 34.27 -19.02
CA SER A 618 2.80 34.96 -17.79
C SER A 618 4.22 34.54 -17.41
N PRO A 619 5.12 35.49 -17.08
CA PRO A 619 6.46 35.17 -16.59
C PRO A 619 6.47 34.31 -15.32
N GLU A 620 5.39 34.36 -14.54
CA GLU A 620 5.24 33.61 -13.28
C GLU A 620 4.83 32.15 -13.51
N TYR A 621 4.30 31.82 -14.69
CA TYR A 621 3.91 30.45 -15.03
C TYR A 621 5.13 29.63 -15.45
N LEU A 622 5.58 28.75 -14.56
CA LEU A 622 6.75 27.90 -14.77
C LEU A 622 6.48 26.66 -15.63
N GLY A 623 5.21 26.35 -15.96
CA GLY A 623 4.85 25.08 -16.61
C GLY A 623 5.34 23.88 -15.79
N SER A 624 5.76 22.80 -16.47
CA SER A 624 6.56 21.75 -15.83
C SER A 624 7.98 22.26 -15.57
N TYR A 625 8.56 21.95 -14.41
CA TYR A 625 9.87 22.47 -14.00
C TYR A 625 10.64 21.55 -13.05
N ILE A 626 11.94 21.78 -12.95
CA ILE A 626 12.85 21.27 -11.92
C ILE A 626 13.63 22.45 -11.35
N SER A 627 13.69 22.57 -10.03
CA SER A 627 14.34 23.66 -9.30
C SER A 627 15.25 23.10 -8.22
N LEU A 628 16.48 23.61 -8.18
CA LEU A 628 17.41 23.42 -7.08
C LEU A 628 17.60 24.77 -6.40
N SER A 629 17.47 24.80 -5.08
CA SER A 629 17.60 26.03 -4.32
C SER A 629 18.38 25.84 -3.02
N THR A 630 19.03 26.90 -2.60
CA THR A 630 19.75 26.99 -1.33
C THR A 630 19.20 28.15 -0.54
N GLU A 631 19.09 27.96 0.77
CA GLU A 631 18.73 29.02 1.70
C GLU A 631 19.91 29.28 2.62
N ASP A 632 20.31 30.54 2.72
CA ASP A 632 21.37 31.00 3.61
C ASP A 632 20.79 32.03 4.58
N THR A 633 21.02 31.81 5.88
CA THR A 633 20.53 32.69 6.95
C THR A 633 21.72 33.36 7.61
N ILE A 634 21.93 34.63 7.28
CA ILE A 634 22.98 35.47 7.87
C ILE A 634 22.31 36.53 8.74
N ALA A 635 22.68 36.60 10.02
CA ALA A 635 22.16 37.58 10.99
C ALA A 635 20.60 37.65 11.05
N GLY A 636 19.93 36.51 10.92
CA GLY A 636 18.47 36.41 10.98
C GLY A 636 17.73 36.75 9.67
N VAL A 637 18.45 37.07 8.59
CA VAL A 637 17.87 37.29 7.26
C VAL A 637 18.14 36.07 6.38
N THR A 638 17.07 35.38 5.98
CA THR A 638 17.15 34.24 5.06
C THR A 638 17.10 34.72 3.61
N LYS A 639 18.13 34.41 2.83
CA LYS A 639 18.19 34.62 1.37
C LYS A 639 18.10 33.28 0.66
N LYS A 640 17.29 33.24 -0.39
CA LYS A 640 17.14 32.06 -1.24
C LYS A 640 17.77 32.31 -2.60
N SER A 641 18.62 31.39 -3.03
CA SER A 641 19.14 31.35 -4.39
C SER A 641 18.65 30.09 -5.08
N SER A 642 18.35 30.15 -6.38
CA SER A 642 17.89 28.96 -7.11
C SER A 642 18.37 28.90 -8.55
N LEU A 643 18.56 27.67 -9.03
CA LEU A 643 18.75 27.31 -10.42
C LEU A 643 17.53 26.48 -10.87
N ASN A 644 16.96 26.84 -12.01
CA ASN A 644 15.68 26.30 -12.46
C ASN A 644 15.76 25.91 -13.92
N LEU A 645 15.15 24.78 -14.23
CA LEU A 645 14.83 24.34 -15.57
C LEU A 645 13.30 24.33 -15.68
N ASN A 646 12.76 25.42 -16.22
CA ASN A 646 11.34 25.69 -16.32
C ASN A 646 10.79 25.34 -17.69
N LYS A 647 9.47 25.43 -17.83
CA LYS A 647 8.77 25.41 -19.12
C LYS A 647 9.16 24.17 -19.94
N LEU A 648 9.27 23.02 -19.27
CA LEU A 648 9.59 21.76 -19.91
C LEU A 648 8.47 21.42 -20.89
N GLN A 649 8.84 21.19 -22.15
CA GLN A 649 7.92 20.88 -23.25
C GLN A 649 8.49 19.78 -24.14
N GLY A 650 7.60 19.17 -24.93
CA GLY A 650 7.94 18.19 -25.94
C GLY A 650 7.59 16.77 -25.50
N HIS A 651 8.27 15.79 -26.09
CA HIS A 651 7.97 14.39 -25.91
C HIS A 651 9.23 13.59 -25.54
N VAL A 652 9.11 12.79 -24.49
CA VAL A 652 10.20 11.97 -23.95
C VAL A 652 9.77 10.52 -23.92
N GLY A 653 10.59 9.63 -24.49
CA GLY A 653 10.48 8.19 -24.31
C GLY A 653 11.42 7.70 -23.22
N LEU A 654 11.02 6.66 -22.50
CA LEU A 654 11.82 5.97 -21.49
C LEU A 654 11.85 4.48 -21.81
N ASN A 655 13.03 3.88 -21.73
CA ASN A 655 13.18 2.43 -21.69
C ASN A 655 14.12 2.08 -20.53
N GLY A 656 13.56 1.52 -19.47
CA GLY A 656 14.25 1.13 -18.26
C GLY A 656 14.27 -0.38 -18.07
N GLN A 657 15.35 -0.92 -17.53
CA GLN A 657 15.48 -2.31 -17.12
C GLN A 657 16.06 -2.35 -15.70
N ILE A 658 15.43 -3.13 -14.83
CA ILE A 658 15.83 -3.30 -13.43
C ILE A 658 16.33 -4.73 -13.26
N TYR A 659 17.56 -4.88 -12.79
CA TYR A 659 18.19 -6.17 -12.53
C TYR A 659 18.50 -6.32 -11.05
N LEU A 660 18.13 -7.48 -10.49
CA LEU A 660 18.54 -7.90 -9.16
C LEU A 660 19.45 -9.12 -9.27
N LYS A 661 20.73 -8.89 -9.00
CA LYS A 661 21.80 -9.88 -9.07
C LYS A 661 22.15 -10.38 -7.67
N GLU A 662 23.04 -11.37 -7.61
CA GLU A 662 23.48 -12.00 -6.35
C GLU A 662 24.02 -11.01 -5.32
N ASN A 663 24.72 -9.98 -5.79
CA ASN A 663 25.40 -9.01 -4.94
C ASN A 663 25.21 -7.55 -5.41
N ALA A 664 24.32 -7.30 -6.38
CA ALA A 664 24.16 -5.98 -6.96
C ALA A 664 22.73 -5.72 -7.44
N VAL A 665 22.35 -4.45 -7.40
CA VAL A 665 21.18 -3.92 -8.12
C VAL A 665 21.70 -3.14 -9.31
N ALA A 666 21.17 -3.37 -10.50
CA ALA A 666 21.52 -2.59 -11.68
C ALA A 666 20.28 -2.00 -12.35
N LEU A 667 20.39 -0.76 -12.79
CA LEU A 667 19.36 -0.02 -13.50
C LEU A 667 19.94 0.48 -14.83
N ASP A 668 19.43 -0.05 -15.93
CA ASP A 668 19.75 0.40 -17.28
C ASP A 668 18.62 1.26 -17.79
N THR A 669 18.90 2.53 -18.09
CA THR A 669 17.89 3.50 -18.49
C THR A 669 18.29 4.18 -19.80
N GLN A 670 17.33 4.30 -20.70
CA GLN A 670 17.44 5.07 -21.93
C GLN A 670 16.32 6.11 -21.97
N VAL A 671 16.68 7.37 -22.15
CA VAL A 671 15.76 8.49 -22.32
C VAL A 671 15.87 8.99 -23.75
N GLN A 672 14.80 8.86 -24.52
CA GLN A 672 14.72 9.29 -25.91
C GLN A 672 14.06 10.66 -25.99
N LEU A 673 14.83 11.65 -26.43
CA LEU A 673 14.35 13.03 -26.60
C LEU A 673 13.80 13.19 -28.02
N ASN A 674 12.65 13.86 -28.14
CA ASN A 674 11.88 13.94 -29.39
C ASN A 674 11.47 12.56 -29.93
N TYR A 675 10.96 11.69 -29.05
CA TYR A 675 10.68 10.28 -29.37
C TYR A 675 9.77 10.04 -30.59
N LYS A 676 8.87 10.98 -30.95
CA LYS A 676 7.99 10.80 -32.12
C LYS A 676 8.72 11.03 -33.46
N SER A 677 9.85 11.73 -33.51
CA SER A 677 10.64 11.89 -34.75
C SER A 677 11.47 10.65 -35.10
N THR A 678 11.77 9.80 -34.12
CA THR A 678 12.52 8.55 -34.31
C THR A 678 11.63 7.37 -34.69
N LEU A 679 10.30 7.51 -34.60
CA LEU A 679 9.33 6.55 -35.11
C LEU A 679 9.18 6.74 -36.61
N SER A 680 9.68 5.78 -37.39
CA SER A 680 9.95 5.84 -38.83
C SER A 680 8.77 6.17 -39.77
N ASN A 681 7.56 6.48 -39.28
CA ASN A 681 6.42 6.75 -40.16
C ASN A 681 5.28 7.68 -39.65
N ARG A 682 5.33 8.39 -38.50
CA ARG A 682 4.15 9.18 -38.04
C ARG A 682 4.41 10.45 -37.22
N GLY A 683 5.16 11.42 -37.75
CA GLY A 683 5.02 12.83 -37.31
C GLY A 683 6.29 13.68 -37.41
N HIS A 684 6.09 15.00 -37.62
CA HIS A 684 7.11 16.00 -37.31
C HIS A 684 7.31 15.99 -35.79
N GLY A 685 8.32 15.29 -35.29
CA GLY A 685 8.54 15.22 -33.85
C GLY A 685 8.78 16.60 -33.24
N VAL A 686 8.32 16.80 -32.01
CA VAL A 686 8.45 18.07 -31.27
C VAL A 686 9.74 18.02 -30.45
N PRO A 687 10.70 18.95 -30.69
CA PRO A 687 11.91 19.05 -29.87
C PRO A 687 11.58 19.15 -28.39
N PHE A 688 12.41 18.52 -27.55
CA PHE A 688 12.36 18.78 -26.12
C PHE A 688 12.84 20.22 -25.90
N LYS A 689 12.06 21.02 -25.18
CA LYS A 689 12.39 22.42 -24.90
C LYS A 689 12.33 22.69 -23.40
N ALA A 690 13.19 23.59 -22.95
CA ALA A 690 13.21 24.05 -21.58
C ALA A 690 13.80 25.47 -21.50
N GLU A 691 13.41 26.21 -20.47
CA GLU A 691 13.98 27.52 -20.13
C GLU A 691 14.87 27.37 -18.89
N MET A 692 16.15 27.69 -19.03
CA MET A 692 17.06 27.77 -17.89
C MET A 692 16.98 29.16 -17.26
N ALA A 693 16.74 29.22 -15.96
CA ALA A 693 16.60 30.48 -15.24
C ALA A 693 17.23 30.39 -13.84
N MET A 694 17.68 31.53 -13.32
CA MET A 694 18.34 31.60 -12.01
C MET A 694 17.79 32.77 -11.20
N SER A 695 17.66 32.59 -9.90
CA SER A 695 17.33 33.65 -8.95
C SER A 695 18.50 33.80 -7.99
N PRO A 696 19.46 34.71 -8.23
CA PRO A 696 20.63 34.86 -7.38
C PRO A 696 20.26 35.47 -6.00
N SER A 697 19.20 36.28 -5.93
CA SER A 697 18.76 36.94 -4.70
C SER A 697 17.23 36.95 -4.55
N GLY A 698 16.59 35.78 -4.46
CA GLY A 698 15.24 35.52 -3.92
C GLY A 698 14.00 36.20 -4.53
N THR A 699 14.12 37.38 -5.14
CA THR A 699 13.00 38.27 -5.47
C THR A 699 12.71 38.34 -6.96
N THR A 700 13.62 37.92 -7.83
CA THR A 700 13.41 37.98 -9.28
C THR A 700 14.15 36.85 -9.97
N MET A 701 13.38 35.97 -10.64
CA MET A 701 13.94 34.94 -11.50
C MET A 701 14.38 35.56 -12.83
N GLN A 702 15.63 35.33 -13.22
CA GLN A 702 16.20 35.83 -14.46
C GLN A 702 16.42 34.66 -15.42
N LYS A 703 15.86 34.77 -16.62
CA LYS A 703 16.11 33.82 -17.71
C LYS A 703 17.58 33.91 -18.13
N ILE A 704 18.24 32.76 -18.23
CA ILE A 704 19.61 32.63 -18.74
C ILE A 704 19.60 32.18 -20.20
N ALA A 705 18.84 31.12 -20.51
CA ALA A 705 18.90 30.48 -21.83
C ALA A 705 17.62 29.70 -22.16
N ASP A 706 17.40 29.49 -23.45
CA ASP A 706 16.46 28.49 -23.98
C ASP A 706 17.25 27.27 -24.47
N ILE A 707 16.81 26.09 -24.07
CA ILE A 707 17.36 24.81 -24.49
C ILE A 707 16.37 24.17 -25.45
N ALA A 708 16.85 23.72 -26.61
CA ALA A 708 16.08 22.92 -27.55
C ALA A 708 16.89 21.71 -27.99
N ILE A 709 16.41 20.50 -27.66
CA ILE A 709 17.02 19.24 -28.07
C ILE A 709 16.13 18.60 -29.14
N THR A 710 16.62 18.59 -30.37
CA THR A 710 15.86 18.18 -31.56
C THR A 710 15.83 16.66 -31.78
N GLY A 711 16.62 15.90 -31.03
CA GLY A 711 16.62 14.44 -31.04
C GLY A 711 17.82 13.87 -30.27
N GLY A 712 17.77 12.58 -29.97
CA GLY A 712 18.87 11.85 -29.33
C GLY A 712 18.40 10.86 -28.28
N THR A 713 19.30 9.97 -27.85
CA THR A 713 19.06 9.04 -26.75
C THR A 713 20.14 9.23 -25.70
N LEU A 714 19.74 9.58 -24.48
CA LEU A 714 20.60 9.53 -23.31
C LEU A 714 20.55 8.12 -22.74
N ARG A 715 21.71 7.52 -22.50
CA ARG A 715 21.82 6.18 -21.90
C ARG A 715 22.58 6.28 -20.60
N SER A 716 22.08 5.63 -19.56
CA SER A 716 22.70 5.57 -18.24
C SER A 716 22.57 4.15 -17.70
N THR A 717 23.66 3.66 -17.12
CA THR A 717 23.69 2.40 -16.37
C THR A 717 24.18 2.73 -14.97
N LEU A 718 23.35 2.44 -13.97
CA LEU A 718 23.68 2.59 -12.56
C LEU A 718 23.71 1.22 -11.90
N GLY A 719 24.85 0.83 -11.33
CA GLY A 719 24.98 -0.38 -10.53
C GLY A 719 25.32 -0.04 -9.08
N ILE A 720 24.57 -0.61 -8.12
CA ILE A 720 24.87 -0.55 -6.69
C ILE A 720 25.37 -1.93 -6.27
N THR A 721 26.67 -2.03 -5.98
CA THR A 721 27.29 -3.20 -5.34
C THR A 721 27.75 -2.76 -3.95
N PRO A 722 27.09 -3.20 -2.88
CA PRO A 722 27.54 -2.91 -1.54
C PRO A 722 28.92 -3.51 -1.27
N ARG A 723 29.73 -2.80 -0.47
CA ARG A 723 31.05 -3.27 -0.06
C ARG A 723 30.98 -4.31 1.04
#